data_AF-A0A8S3TK12-F1
#
_entry.id   AF-A0A8S3TK12-F1
#
_cell.length_a   1.000
_cell.length_b   1.000
_cell.length_c   1.000
_cell.angle_alpha   90.00
_cell.angle_beta   90.00
_cell.angle_gamma   90.00
#
_symmetry.space_group_name_H-M   'P 1'
#
loop_
_entity.id
_entity.type
_entity.pdbx_description
1 polymer ?
#
loop_
_entity_poly.entity_id
_entity_poly.type
_entity_poly.pdbx_seq_one_letter_code
_entity_poly.pdbx_strand_id
1 'polypeptide(L)'
;MSEGPQGGKNCKCKLGLKRLRFTMTKLDTEFQLLLSKISDQLDTDDVKSLRFLLKAGDKIPVQNLDAATTGEDIFHLMTKHGLLSKTKADLLIDLLKEKNWQPLVNQLEKFKTENEEELSQPVEGPCNIQDDMVVEHFMETTKLVELTSKMEIENFAVLSGLTGCGKTQLALTFACNFQETKIQCQKLKDALLKLNLKVIVTTWDSTFCDIENIIIVNGFSEDEAVKFLQNKKTELNLKEEKSYRELAQMLGNHPLLLYGARSCMASSNQTPKKFIKYLRGSKSSEMDTFVRSLSDPSRNKAVFKILQEYLEILKNDYGENVFDMVQALQFFALEDIPVLLFDFFPTRKQNHQGFNTTNFIQAIKKFSFGNVRGVDDDRFITTHLAVVKTVEESMSDEEKAKLIKNILTALMWLMDKDNYDTNDYDRNYRLLPHAISVLQHVKKLKAKNLNLLCDFESKVLLAYVYDIVGYTYNFFGILKNAGEHSTAAKEACFAIIGISEEDIEKQVRKRCCHDDHYRTWETFAEEEADIIFKQIKAQIGDHEKNALLCKMAKQFALNKYRGQDHLKNLEEYLDDELEEEYRLTEKEYNTLCKQHLALPEDQLGGIFLFELVLQVFYTYGRRIFYLGDAFDKDLARSFTHSLFLAKALGDRIASEYPEWKVLYVMLTELSGTLQLRFEDKADLQLKTLENLEDAAEQFRRLLEYNSENFNYGVIKSGPENAQHVHICCKRLVKCYTSMTEITSDEEKLKEIHKMGDKYKDMLKITQHSTRAVTAANLRMAEFSLRRGNYEDAEIRFKVVAPEDMIENDQKTVSSKFTHHELQALKGLTKCYSLSGQTESAKTLANRVKIRLGEAKEYEELGHFNNLMQQLGLSSVVE
;
A
#
# COMPACT_ATOMS: atom_id res chain seq x y z
N MET A 1 3.58 44.00 -35.23
CA MET A 1 4.92 43.41 -35.45
C MET A 1 5.49 43.16 -34.06
N SER A 2 5.24 41.96 -33.52
CA SER A 2 6.18 40.80 -33.47
C SER A 2 7.02 40.89 -32.19
N GLU A 3 7.12 39.94 -31.27
CA GLU A 3 6.68 38.54 -31.10
C GLU A 3 6.72 38.28 -29.57
N GLY A 4 5.83 37.42 -29.06
CA GLY A 4 5.85 36.97 -27.67
C GLY A 4 6.68 35.69 -27.51
N PRO A 5 7.23 35.39 -26.32
CA PRO A 5 7.79 34.08 -26.06
C PRO A 5 6.70 33.11 -25.60
N GLN A 6 6.53 32.04 -26.38
CA GLN A 6 5.78 30.85 -26.03
C GLN A 6 6.46 30.13 -24.85
N GLY A 7 5.83 30.16 -23.68
CA GLY A 7 6.19 29.31 -22.54
C GLY A 7 5.34 28.04 -22.53
N GLY A 8 5.83 26.98 -23.17
CA GLY A 8 5.23 25.65 -23.12
C GLY A 8 5.20 25.12 -21.68
N LYS A 9 4.00 24.90 -21.15
CA LYS A 9 3.79 24.20 -19.88
C LYS A 9 4.02 22.71 -20.10
N ASN A 10 5.17 22.21 -19.65
CA ASN A 10 5.45 20.78 -19.55
C ASN A 10 4.49 20.14 -18.53
N CYS A 11 3.45 19.47 -19.03
CA CYS A 11 2.57 18.63 -18.24
C CYS A 11 3.30 17.31 -17.94
N LYS A 12 3.69 17.08 -16.68
CA LYS A 12 4.26 15.81 -16.23
C LYS A 12 3.15 14.77 -16.04
N CYS A 13 2.82 14.00 -17.07
CA CYS A 13 2.01 12.80 -16.92
C CYS A 13 2.87 11.64 -16.38
N LYS A 14 2.50 11.07 -15.24
CA LYS A 14 3.08 9.80 -14.74
C LYS A 14 2.49 8.65 -15.57
N LEU A 15 3.34 7.94 -16.32
CA LEU A 15 2.99 6.75 -17.08
C LEU A 15 3.13 5.51 -16.18
N GLY A 16 2.04 4.76 -15.99
CA GLY A 16 2.06 3.43 -15.38
C GLY A 16 2.36 2.36 -16.44
N LEU A 17 3.64 2.10 -16.71
CA LEU A 17 4.06 0.96 -17.56
C LEU A 17 4.11 -0.31 -16.69
N LYS A 18 3.18 -1.26 -16.91
CA LYS A 18 3.23 -2.60 -16.31
C LYS A 18 4.05 -3.53 -17.21
N ARG A 19 5.10 -4.17 -16.68
CA ARG A 19 5.85 -5.25 -17.35
C ARG A 19 5.20 -6.60 -17.05
N LEU A 20 4.96 -7.42 -18.07
CA LEU A 20 4.48 -8.80 -17.95
C LEU A 20 5.64 -9.77 -18.25
N ARG A 21 5.78 -10.85 -17.48
CA ARG A 21 6.75 -11.94 -17.70
C ARG A 21 6.01 -13.27 -17.60
N PHE A 22 6.21 -14.16 -18.56
CA PHE A 22 5.56 -15.46 -18.61
C PHE A 22 6.58 -16.59 -18.44
N THR A 23 6.30 -17.53 -17.56
CA THR A 23 7.01 -18.82 -17.46
C THR A 23 5.99 -19.91 -17.19
N MET A 24 5.77 -20.81 -18.16
CA MET A 24 5.06 -22.07 -17.88
C MET A 24 5.97 -22.94 -17.01
N THR A 25 5.41 -23.54 -15.96
CA THR A 25 6.20 -24.46 -15.14
C THR A 25 6.31 -25.82 -15.83
N LYS A 26 7.42 -26.53 -15.57
CA LYS A 26 7.66 -27.89 -16.06
C LYS A 26 6.48 -28.82 -15.71
N LEU A 27 5.92 -28.64 -14.52
CA LEU A 27 4.83 -29.42 -13.96
C LEU A 27 3.50 -29.24 -14.72
N ASP A 28 3.20 -28.04 -15.22
CA ASP A 28 2.00 -27.80 -16.05
C ASP A 28 2.04 -28.61 -17.34
N THR A 29 3.25 -28.76 -17.91
CA THR A 29 3.47 -29.53 -19.14
C THR A 29 3.32 -31.02 -18.88
N GLU A 30 3.83 -31.52 -17.76
CA GLU A 30 3.73 -32.94 -17.38
C GLU A 30 2.28 -33.36 -17.10
N PHE A 31 1.49 -32.50 -16.45
CA PHE A 31 0.07 -32.77 -16.20
C PHE A 31 -0.76 -32.82 -17.48
N GLN A 32 -0.54 -31.88 -18.41
CA GLN A 32 -1.25 -31.88 -19.70
C GLN A 32 -0.87 -33.08 -20.58
N LEU A 33 0.40 -33.49 -20.57
CA LEU A 33 0.85 -34.71 -21.23
C LEU A 33 0.19 -35.97 -20.65
N LEU A 34 -0.04 -35.99 -19.33
CA LEU A 34 -0.77 -37.07 -18.67
C LEU A 34 -2.23 -37.11 -19.10
N LEU A 35 -2.93 -35.96 -19.12
CA LEU A 35 -4.32 -35.90 -19.58
C LEU A 35 -4.49 -36.31 -21.04
N SER A 36 -3.57 -35.90 -21.91
CA SER A 36 -3.55 -36.34 -23.32
C SER A 36 -3.36 -37.86 -23.43
N LYS A 37 -2.42 -38.46 -22.68
CA LYS A 37 -2.25 -39.92 -22.63
C LYS A 37 -3.47 -40.66 -22.11
N ILE A 38 -4.17 -40.10 -21.13
CA ILE A 38 -5.41 -40.67 -20.60
C ILE A 38 -6.50 -40.58 -21.67
N SER A 39 -6.64 -39.45 -22.35
CA SER A 39 -7.59 -39.28 -23.45
C SER A 39 -7.39 -40.30 -24.56
N ASP A 40 -6.14 -40.55 -24.97
CA ASP A 40 -5.80 -41.55 -25.99
C ASP A 40 -6.18 -43.00 -25.59
N GLN A 41 -6.37 -43.25 -24.28
CA GLN A 41 -6.76 -44.53 -23.73
C GLN A 41 -8.28 -44.66 -23.52
N LEU A 42 -9.05 -43.59 -23.73
CA LEU A 42 -10.51 -43.60 -23.65
C LEU A 42 -11.12 -43.89 -25.03
N ASP A 43 -11.97 -44.90 -25.13
CA ASP A 43 -12.73 -45.14 -26.34
C ASP A 43 -14.01 -44.27 -26.43
N THR A 44 -14.73 -44.39 -27.54
CA THR A 44 -15.94 -43.58 -27.76
C THR A 44 -17.07 -43.85 -26.76
N ASP A 45 -17.14 -45.05 -26.17
CA ASP A 45 -18.16 -45.39 -25.18
C ASP A 45 -17.75 -44.93 -23.77
N ASP A 46 -16.44 -44.90 -23.49
CA ASP A 46 -15.86 -44.28 -22.30
C ASP A 46 -16.14 -42.77 -22.26
N VAL A 47 -15.91 -42.07 -23.38
CA VAL A 47 -16.20 -40.64 -23.54
C VAL A 47 -17.70 -40.34 -23.33
N LYS A 48 -18.59 -41.17 -23.91
CA LYS A 48 -20.05 -41.04 -23.67
C LYS A 48 -20.40 -41.25 -22.19
N SER A 49 -19.73 -42.19 -21.53
CA SER A 49 -19.95 -42.49 -20.12
C SER A 49 -19.52 -41.34 -19.22
N LEU A 50 -18.33 -40.78 -19.44
CA LEU A 50 -17.85 -39.59 -18.72
C LEU A 50 -18.78 -38.40 -18.93
N ARG A 51 -19.21 -38.19 -20.18
CA ARG A 51 -20.20 -37.15 -20.51
C ARG A 51 -21.49 -37.32 -19.73
N PHE A 52 -22.00 -38.56 -19.61
CA PHE A 52 -23.22 -38.85 -18.86
C PHE A 52 -23.05 -38.56 -17.36
N LEU A 53 -21.93 -38.97 -16.76
CA LEU A 53 -21.64 -38.70 -15.35
C LEU A 53 -21.52 -37.20 -15.06
N LEU A 54 -20.86 -36.45 -15.94
CA LEU A 54 -20.73 -35.00 -15.81
C LEU A 54 -22.06 -34.25 -16.00
N LYS A 55 -22.99 -34.79 -16.81
CA LYS A 55 -24.36 -34.26 -16.93
C LYS A 55 -25.15 -34.39 -15.64
N ALA A 56 -24.93 -35.46 -14.86
CA ALA A 56 -25.64 -35.68 -13.60
C ALA A 56 -25.23 -34.70 -12.49
N GLY A 57 -24.07 -34.05 -12.63
CA GLY A 57 -23.53 -33.12 -11.63
C GLY A 57 -23.92 -31.64 -11.82
N ASP A 58 -24.63 -31.27 -12.89
CA ASP A 58 -25.01 -29.88 -13.26
C ASP A 58 -23.86 -28.83 -13.32
N LYS A 59 -22.59 -29.26 -13.27
CA LYS A 59 -21.43 -28.34 -13.21
C LYS A 59 -20.94 -27.82 -14.57
N ILE A 60 -21.27 -28.51 -15.67
CA ILE A 60 -20.93 -28.10 -17.05
C ILE A 60 -22.24 -28.05 -17.87
N PRO A 61 -22.52 -26.97 -18.63
CA PRO A 61 -23.73 -26.89 -19.44
C PRO A 61 -23.86 -28.08 -20.40
N VAL A 62 -25.05 -28.70 -20.42
CA VAL A 62 -25.35 -29.91 -21.21
C VAL A 62 -25.00 -29.72 -22.70
N GLN A 63 -25.21 -28.53 -23.25
CA GLN A 63 -24.90 -28.19 -24.64
C GLN A 63 -23.39 -28.27 -24.95
N ASN A 64 -22.53 -27.87 -24.01
CA ASN A 64 -21.09 -27.96 -24.17
C ASN A 64 -20.63 -29.42 -24.06
N LEU A 65 -21.19 -30.17 -23.11
CA LEU A 65 -20.92 -31.60 -22.96
C LEU A 65 -21.35 -32.39 -24.20
N ASP A 66 -22.49 -32.08 -24.80
CA ASP A 66 -22.97 -32.76 -26.01
C ASP A 66 -22.11 -32.51 -27.26
N ALA A 67 -21.41 -31.37 -27.30
CA ALA A 67 -20.45 -31.06 -28.36
C ALA A 67 -19.10 -31.78 -28.20
N ALA A 68 -18.77 -32.29 -27.01
CA ALA A 68 -17.54 -33.03 -26.75
C ALA A 68 -17.61 -34.44 -27.35
N THR A 69 -16.62 -34.77 -28.19
CA THR A 69 -16.55 -36.04 -28.94
C THR A 69 -15.37 -36.91 -28.56
N THR A 70 -14.36 -36.34 -27.90
CA THR A 70 -13.13 -37.01 -27.46
C THR A 70 -12.93 -36.86 -25.94
N GLY A 71 -12.04 -37.67 -25.36
CA GLY A 71 -11.64 -37.52 -23.95
C GLY A 71 -10.98 -36.16 -23.69
N GLU A 72 -10.21 -35.67 -24.66
CA GLU A 72 -9.55 -34.37 -24.65
C GLU A 72 -10.57 -33.23 -24.60
N ASP A 73 -11.64 -33.29 -25.40
CA ASP A 73 -12.73 -32.31 -25.34
C ASP A 73 -13.36 -32.24 -23.94
N ILE A 74 -13.56 -33.40 -23.30
CA ILE A 74 -14.12 -33.50 -21.94
C ILE A 74 -13.16 -32.91 -20.91
N PHE A 75 -11.87 -33.27 -20.95
CA PHE A 75 -10.88 -32.75 -20.01
C PHE A 75 -10.70 -31.23 -20.18
N HIS A 76 -10.73 -30.75 -21.42
CA HIS A 76 -10.70 -29.32 -21.72
C HIS A 76 -11.90 -28.59 -21.11
N LEU A 77 -13.11 -29.13 -21.25
CA LEU A 77 -14.32 -28.56 -20.62
C LEU A 77 -14.22 -28.59 -19.09
N MET A 78 -13.71 -29.68 -18.50
CA MET A 78 -13.51 -29.76 -17.04
C MET A 78 -12.50 -28.72 -16.56
N THR A 79 -11.39 -28.51 -17.27
CA THR A 79 -10.40 -27.48 -16.93
C THR A 79 -10.97 -26.07 -17.09
N LYS A 80 -11.69 -25.81 -18.19
CA LYS A 80 -12.37 -24.52 -18.43
C LYS A 80 -13.37 -24.15 -17.35
N HIS A 81 -14.05 -25.14 -16.76
CA HIS A 81 -15.00 -24.93 -15.67
C HIS A 81 -14.36 -25.03 -14.26
N GLY A 82 -13.03 -25.07 -14.17
CA GLY A 82 -12.29 -25.12 -12.89
C GLY A 82 -12.45 -26.43 -12.12
N LEU A 83 -12.91 -27.48 -12.79
CA LEU A 83 -13.17 -28.81 -12.24
C LEU A 83 -11.96 -29.76 -12.37
N LEU A 84 -10.99 -29.41 -13.20
CA LEU A 84 -9.78 -30.19 -13.44
C LEU A 84 -8.56 -29.29 -13.57
N SER A 85 -7.60 -29.44 -12.65
CA SER A 85 -6.28 -28.80 -12.71
C SER A 85 -5.21 -29.71 -12.10
N LYS A 86 -3.93 -29.33 -12.21
CA LYS A 86 -2.83 -30.09 -11.59
C LYS A 86 -2.99 -30.28 -10.07
N THR A 87 -3.64 -29.32 -9.40
CA THR A 87 -3.96 -29.37 -7.96
C THR A 87 -5.36 -29.90 -7.67
N LYS A 88 -6.22 -30.07 -8.70
CA LYS A 88 -7.62 -30.50 -8.58
C LYS A 88 -7.91 -31.64 -9.57
N ALA A 89 -7.29 -32.80 -9.36
CA ALA A 89 -7.51 -34.00 -10.16
C ALA A 89 -8.55 -34.96 -9.55
N ASP A 90 -9.01 -34.70 -8.32
CA ASP A 90 -9.83 -35.63 -7.54
C ASP A 90 -11.16 -35.98 -8.19
N LEU A 91 -11.84 -35.00 -8.79
CA LEU A 91 -13.10 -35.25 -9.50
C LEU A 91 -12.89 -36.21 -10.68
N LEU A 92 -11.80 -36.05 -11.44
CA LEU A 92 -11.51 -36.97 -12.54
C LEU A 92 -11.16 -38.36 -11.99
N ILE A 93 -10.39 -38.44 -10.92
CA ILE A 93 -10.08 -39.71 -10.24
C ILE A 93 -11.37 -40.44 -9.83
N ASP A 94 -12.33 -39.74 -9.23
CA ASP A 94 -13.61 -40.31 -8.80
C ASP A 94 -14.45 -40.80 -9.98
N LEU A 95 -14.51 -40.02 -11.06
CA LEU A 95 -15.21 -40.41 -12.30
C LEU A 95 -14.59 -41.66 -12.95
N LEU A 96 -13.26 -41.77 -12.96
CA LEU A 96 -12.57 -42.94 -13.49
C LEU A 96 -12.74 -44.17 -12.55
N LYS A 97 -12.81 -43.96 -11.23
CA LYS A 97 -13.10 -45.01 -10.23
C LYS A 97 -14.52 -45.56 -10.39
N GLU A 98 -15.51 -44.71 -10.63
CA GLU A 98 -16.91 -45.12 -10.86
C GLU A 98 -17.05 -46.05 -12.07
N LYS A 99 -16.13 -45.96 -13.04
CA LYS A 99 -16.07 -46.82 -14.23
C LYS A 99 -15.10 -47.99 -14.12
N ASN A 100 -14.51 -48.23 -12.94
CA ASN A 100 -13.51 -49.26 -12.68
C ASN A 100 -12.24 -49.16 -13.57
N TRP A 101 -11.86 -47.96 -14.01
CA TRP A 101 -10.64 -47.76 -14.82
C TRP A 101 -9.38 -47.57 -13.95
N GLN A 102 -9.09 -48.60 -13.14
CA GLN A 102 -8.01 -48.58 -12.17
C GLN A 102 -6.62 -48.22 -12.75
N PRO A 103 -6.23 -48.64 -13.97
CA PRO A 103 -4.94 -48.27 -14.56
C PRO A 103 -4.77 -46.76 -14.80
N LEU A 104 -5.86 -46.04 -15.09
CA LEU A 104 -5.84 -44.58 -15.31
C LEU A 104 -5.84 -43.82 -13.98
N VAL A 105 -6.62 -44.31 -13.02
CA VAL A 105 -6.64 -43.82 -11.64
C VAL A 105 -5.25 -43.86 -11.04
N ASN A 106 -4.56 -45.00 -11.16
CA ASN A 106 -3.20 -45.17 -10.64
C ASN A 106 -2.20 -44.19 -11.28
N GLN A 107 -2.38 -43.80 -12.54
CA GLN A 107 -1.50 -42.82 -13.20
C GLN A 107 -1.70 -41.40 -12.63
N LEU A 108 -2.94 -40.99 -12.37
CA LEU A 108 -3.26 -39.68 -11.77
C LEU A 108 -2.87 -39.61 -10.30
N GLU A 109 -3.13 -40.65 -9.52
CA GLU A 109 -2.73 -40.72 -8.12
C GLU A 109 -1.19 -40.71 -7.99
N LYS A 110 -0.50 -41.48 -8.85
CA LYS A 110 0.96 -41.44 -8.92
C LYS A 110 1.49 -40.04 -9.24
N PHE A 111 0.90 -39.34 -10.20
CA PHE A 111 1.28 -37.95 -10.52
C PHE A 111 1.06 -37.01 -9.33
N LYS A 112 -0.04 -37.18 -8.58
CA LYS A 112 -0.35 -36.36 -7.40
C LYS A 112 0.67 -36.60 -6.27
N THR A 113 1.02 -37.86 -6.01
CA THR A 113 1.98 -38.23 -4.94
C THR A 113 3.42 -37.87 -5.32
N GLU A 114 3.85 -38.10 -6.56
CA GLU A 114 5.22 -37.80 -7.00
C GLU A 114 5.52 -36.29 -7.02
N ASN A 115 4.49 -35.45 -7.08
CA ASN A 115 4.62 -34.00 -7.16
C ASN A 115 4.00 -33.28 -5.96
N GLU A 116 3.70 -33.97 -4.87
CA GLU A 116 2.97 -33.41 -3.71
C GLU A 116 3.72 -32.24 -3.04
N GLU A 117 5.06 -32.27 -2.99
CA GLU A 117 5.90 -31.17 -2.49
C GLU A 117 5.95 -29.95 -3.44
N GLU A 118 5.88 -30.15 -4.76
CA GLU A 118 5.80 -29.05 -5.75
C GLU A 118 4.38 -28.52 -5.94
N LEU A 119 3.35 -29.36 -5.73
CA LEU A 119 1.92 -29.01 -5.80
C LEU A 119 1.45 -28.27 -4.54
N SER A 120 2.13 -28.46 -3.41
CA SER A 120 1.88 -27.77 -2.13
C SER A 120 2.58 -26.42 -2.01
N GLN A 121 3.52 -26.10 -2.91
CA GLN A 121 4.04 -24.75 -3.06
C GLN A 121 3.09 -23.93 -3.94
N PRO A 122 2.62 -22.75 -3.51
CA PRO A 122 1.81 -21.89 -4.36
C PRO A 122 2.67 -21.44 -5.56
N VAL A 123 2.34 -21.97 -6.74
CA VAL A 123 2.94 -21.52 -8.00
C VAL A 123 2.31 -20.19 -8.38
N GLU A 124 2.72 -19.12 -7.70
CA GLU A 124 2.51 -17.74 -8.13
C GLU A 124 3.72 -17.26 -8.95
N GLY A 125 3.75 -17.66 -10.22
CA GLY A 125 4.41 -16.85 -11.24
C GLY A 125 3.42 -15.74 -11.68
N PRO A 126 3.84 -14.47 -11.83
CA PRO A 126 2.92 -13.34 -11.87
C PRO A 126 2.25 -13.21 -13.25
N CYS A 127 1.16 -13.94 -13.47
CA CYS A 127 0.17 -13.53 -14.45
C CYS A 127 -0.89 -12.69 -13.74
N ASN A 128 -0.75 -11.36 -13.80
CA ASN A 128 -1.76 -10.43 -13.28
C ASN A 128 -3.01 -10.35 -14.17
N ILE A 129 -3.24 -11.32 -15.06
CA ILE A 129 -4.41 -11.46 -15.91
C ILE A 129 -5.09 -12.77 -15.49
N GLN A 130 -6.22 -12.65 -14.79
CA GLN A 130 -7.10 -13.75 -14.44
C GLN A 130 -8.31 -13.73 -15.39
N ASP A 131 -8.90 -14.89 -15.70
CA ASP A 131 -10.04 -14.99 -16.63
C ASP A 131 -11.25 -14.17 -16.16
N ASP A 132 -11.37 -13.92 -14.85
CA ASP A 132 -12.44 -13.09 -14.27
C ASP A 132 -12.23 -11.58 -14.45
N MET A 133 -11.10 -11.15 -15.04
CA MET A 133 -10.83 -9.74 -15.37
C MET A 133 -11.48 -9.31 -16.69
N VAL A 134 -11.87 -10.27 -17.54
CA VAL A 134 -12.70 -10.02 -18.71
C VAL A 134 -14.14 -9.83 -18.24
N VAL A 135 -14.80 -8.76 -18.67
CA VAL A 135 -16.20 -8.50 -18.27
C VAL A 135 -17.11 -9.65 -18.69
N GLU A 136 -18.02 -10.06 -17.80
CA GLU A 136 -18.94 -11.21 -18.00
C GLU A 136 -19.77 -11.11 -19.29
N HIS A 137 -19.97 -9.88 -19.79
CA HIS A 137 -20.74 -9.58 -20.99
C HIS A 137 -19.88 -9.10 -22.16
N PHE A 138 -18.62 -9.55 -22.24
CA PHE A 138 -17.74 -9.20 -23.36
C PHE A 138 -18.37 -9.63 -24.70
N MET A 139 -18.35 -8.72 -25.67
CA MET A 139 -18.77 -8.98 -27.04
C MET A 139 -17.54 -8.84 -27.93
N GLU A 140 -17.23 -9.87 -28.70
CA GLU A 140 -16.20 -9.78 -29.73
C GLU A 140 -16.55 -8.70 -30.74
N THR A 141 -15.59 -7.80 -30.99
CA THR A 141 -15.73 -6.69 -31.92
C THR A 141 -14.77 -6.85 -33.09
N THR A 142 -15.05 -6.13 -34.16
CA THR A 142 -14.13 -5.95 -35.30
C THR A 142 -12.74 -5.47 -34.86
N LYS A 143 -12.65 -4.68 -33.78
CA LYS A 143 -11.37 -4.21 -33.22
C LYS A 143 -10.54 -5.29 -32.53
N LEU A 144 -11.17 -6.35 -32.02
CA LEU A 144 -10.42 -7.50 -31.51
C LEU A 144 -9.77 -8.28 -32.66
N VAL A 145 -10.46 -8.42 -33.78
CA VAL A 145 -9.93 -9.05 -34.99
C VAL A 145 -8.76 -8.23 -35.57
N GLU A 146 -8.90 -6.89 -35.60
CA GLU A 146 -7.83 -5.98 -36.02
C GLU A 146 -6.61 -6.10 -35.11
N LEU A 147 -6.81 -6.08 -33.78
CA LEU A 147 -5.72 -6.29 -32.81
C LEU A 147 -5.06 -7.66 -32.99
N THR A 148 -5.85 -8.71 -33.18
CA THR A 148 -5.33 -10.08 -33.37
C THR A 148 -4.47 -10.17 -34.63
N SER A 149 -5.00 -9.69 -35.76
CA SER A 149 -4.28 -9.69 -37.05
C SER A 149 -3.00 -8.85 -36.97
N LYS A 150 -3.04 -7.71 -36.28
CA LYS A 150 -1.87 -6.86 -36.08
C LYS A 150 -0.83 -7.55 -35.23
N MET A 151 -1.24 -8.12 -34.11
CA MET A 151 -0.34 -8.83 -33.20
C MET A 151 0.14 -10.15 -33.77
N GLU A 152 -0.45 -10.73 -34.81
CA GLU A 152 0.12 -11.88 -35.53
C GLU A 152 1.41 -11.50 -36.27
N ILE A 153 1.42 -10.31 -36.87
CA ILE A 153 2.50 -9.81 -37.73
C ILE A 153 3.52 -9.00 -36.92
N GLU A 154 3.05 -8.17 -35.99
CA GLU A 154 3.85 -7.21 -35.23
C GLU A 154 4.04 -7.64 -33.78
N ASN A 155 5.07 -7.08 -33.15
CA ASN A 155 5.38 -7.29 -31.73
C ASN A 155 4.89 -6.15 -30.84
N PHE A 156 4.29 -5.11 -31.39
CA PHE A 156 3.91 -3.92 -30.63
C PHE A 156 2.61 -3.35 -31.18
N ALA A 157 1.60 -3.18 -30.32
CA ALA A 157 0.37 -2.49 -30.69
C ALA A 157 -0.04 -1.49 -29.61
N VAL A 158 -0.57 -0.35 -30.03
CA VAL A 158 -1.10 0.67 -29.13
C VAL A 158 -2.59 0.84 -29.37
N LEU A 159 -3.40 0.51 -28.37
CA LEU A 159 -4.83 0.83 -28.37
C LEU A 159 -5.02 2.25 -27.83
N SER A 160 -5.50 3.17 -28.67
CA SER A 160 -5.75 4.57 -28.29
C SER A 160 -7.23 4.93 -28.36
N GLY A 161 -7.73 5.72 -27.41
CA GLY A 161 -9.14 6.16 -27.39
C GLY A 161 -9.63 6.65 -26.03
N LEU A 162 -10.86 7.16 -25.98
CA LEU A 162 -11.47 7.75 -24.78
C LEU A 162 -11.62 6.77 -23.59
N THR A 163 -11.70 7.28 -22.36
CA THR A 163 -11.87 6.44 -21.16
C THR A 163 -13.15 5.62 -21.22
N GLY A 164 -13.07 4.31 -20.95
CA GLY A 164 -14.22 3.40 -20.94
C GLY A 164 -14.68 2.88 -22.33
N CYS A 165 -13.96 3.20 -23.41
CA CYS A 165 -14.32 2.74 -24.76
C CYS A 165 -13.98 1.26 -25.05
N GLY A 166 -13.52 0.50 -24.05
CA GLY A 166 -13.27 -0.95 -24.17
C GLY A 166 -11.82 -1.37 -24.46
N LYS A 167 -10.86 -0.45 -24.55
CA LYS A 167 -9.43 -0.77 -24.85
C LYS A 167 -8.84 -1.87 -23.97
N THR A 168 -8.96 -1.70 -22.65
CA THR A 168 -8.39 -2.65 -21.68
C THR A 168 -9.05 -4.01 -21.82
N GLN A 169 -10.35 -4.06 -22.09
CA GLN A 169 -11.07 -5.31 -22.31
C GLN A 169 -10.62 -6.00 -23.61
N LEU A 170 -10.38 -5.24 -24.70
CA LEU A 170 -9.80 -5.81 -25.93
C LEU A 170 -8.41 -6.40 -25.70
N ALA A 171 -7.56 -5.71 -24.94
CA ALA A 171 -6.21 -6.18 -24.62
C ALA A 171 -6.24 -7.43 -23.72
N LEU A 172 -7.13 -7.45 -22.71
CA LEU A 172 -7.31 -8.61 -21.81
C LEU A 172 -7.85 -9.82 -22.58
N THR A 173 -8.91 -9.65 -23.38
CA THR A 173 -9.47 -10.74 -24.18
C THR A 173 -8.46 -11.29 -25.18
N PHE A 174 -7.70 -10.43 -25.86
CA PHE A 174 -6.61 -10.90 -26.72
C PHE A 174 -5.58 -11.71 -25.92
N ALA A 175 -5.18 -11.24 -24.74
CA ALA A 175 -4.22 -11.94 -23.91
C ALA A 175 -4.73 -13.33 -23.44
N CYS A 176 -6.00 -13.43 -23.03
CA CYS A 176 -6.66 -14.70 -22.70
C CYS A 176 -6.70 -15.64 -23.92
N ASN A 177 -7.19 -15.17 -25.08
CA ASN A 177 -7.26 -15.96 -26.31
C ASN A 177 -5.88 -16.42 -26.81
N PHE A 178 -4.84 -15.60 -26.59
CA PHE A 178 -3.45 -15.92 -26.94
C PHE A 178 -2.86 -17.01 -26.04
N GLN A 179 -3.28 -17.12 -24.77
CA GLN A 179 -2.93 -18.24 -23.90
C GLN A 179 -3.56 -19.54 -24.43
N GLU A 180 -4.84 -19.51 -24.82
CA GLU A 180 -5.55 -20.67 -25.37
C GLU A 180 -4.91 -21.21 -26.67
N THR A 181 -4.44 -20.34 -27.57
CA THR A 181 -3.84 -20.75 -28.86
C THR A 181 -2.40 -21.28 -28.76
N LYS A 182 -1.60 -20.83 -27.78
CA LYS A 182 -0.25 -21.39 -27.56
C LYS A 182 -0.26 -22.77 -26.92
N ILE A 183 -1.33 -23.12 -26.20
CA ILE A 183 -1.53 -24.47 -25.63
C ILE A 183 -1.70 -25.54 -26.73
N GLN A 184 -2.05 -25.16 -27.97
CA GLN A 184 -2.16 -26.08 -29.11
C GLN A 184 -0.89 -26.25 -29.96
N CYS A 185 0.22 -25.55 -29.66
CA CYS A 185 1.44 -25.59 -30.48
C CYS A 185 2.68 -26.04 -29.68
N GLN A 186 2.70 -27.32 -29.28
CA GLN A 186 3.84 -27.93 -28.60
C GLN A 186 4.84 -28.57 -29.60
N LYS A 187 5.66 -27.75 -30.26
CA LYS A 187 7.01 -28.17 -30.72
C LYS A 187 7.99 -27.02 -30.49
N LEU A 188 8.59 -27.04 -29.30
CA LEU A 188 9.48 -26.03 -28.78
C LEU A 188 10.92 -26.56 -28.82
N LYS A 189 11.63 -26.28 -29.91
CA LYS A 189 13.09 -26.43 -29.98
C LYS A 189 13.59 -25.53 -31.09
N ASP A 190 14.22 -24.42 -30.68
CA ASP A 190 15.40 -23.81 -31.32
C ASP A 190 15.44 -22.28 -31.29
N ALA A 191 14.49 -21.56 -30.65
CA ALA A 191 14.61 -20.11 -30.54
C ALA A 191 13.99 -19.45 -29.30
N LEU A 192 14.42 -19.90 -28.12
CA LEU A 192 14.72 -19.00 -26.99
C LEU A 192 15.90 -18.04 -27.32
N LEU A 193 16.23 -17.83 -28.60
CA LEU A 193 17.52 -17.29 -29.03
C LEU A 193 17.54 -15.82 -29.48
N LYS A 194 16.46 -15.03 -29.29
CA LYS A 194 16.48 -13.54 -29.25
C LYS A 194 15.06 -13.01 -28.90
N LEU A 195 14.91 -12.30 -27.79
CA LEU A 195 13.62 -11.98 -27.15
C LEU A 195 12.64 -11.19 -28.05
N ASN A 196 11.68 -11.91 -28.64
CA ASN A 196 10.59 -11.40 -29.48
C ASN A 196 9.35 -11.11 -28.60
N LEU A 197 9.39 -10.03 -27.82
CA LEU A 197 8.31 -9.66 -26.88
C LEU A 197 7.14 -9.01 -27.62
N LYS A 198 5.95 -9.60 -27.51
CA LYS A 198 4.68 -8.98 -27.93
C LYS A 198 4.16 -8.05 -26.84
N VAL A 199 3.96 -6.77 -27.16
CA VAL A 199 3.59 -5.70 -26.22
C VAL A 199 2.33 -5.00 -26.71
N ILE A 200 1.33 -4.89 -25.83
CA ILE A 200 0.12 -4.10 -26.07
C ILE A 200 0.08 -2.96 -25.05
N VAL A 201 -0.07 -1.74 -25.53
CA VAL A 201 -0.24 -0.54 -24.69
C VAL A 201 -1.66 -0.02 -24.85
N THR A 202 -2.33 0.32 -23.76
CA THR A 202 -3.60 1.05 -23.82
C THR A 202 -3.40 2.47 -23.34
N THR A 203 -3.82 3.47 -24.12
CA THR A 203 -3.60 4.88 -23.82
C THR A 203 -4.81 5.72 -24.24
N TRP A 204 -4.93 6.91 -23.66
CA TRP A 204 -5.81 7.97 -24.14
C TRP A 204 -5.15 8.88 -25.19
N ASP A 205 -3.85 8.77 -25.36
CA ASP A 205 -3.01 9.71 -26.12
C ASP A 205 -2.70 9.08 -27.47
N SER A 206 -3.33 9.60 -28.53
CA SER A 206 -3.09 9.16 -29.90
C SER A 206 -1.75 9.64 -30.47
N THR A 207 -0.99 10.45 -29.73
CA THR A 207 0.36 10.91 -30.10
C THR A 207 1.48 10.10 -29.45
N PHE A 208 1.12 9.04 -28.70
CA PHE A 208 2.06 8.25 -27.91
C PHE A 208 3.13 7.52 -28.75
N CYS A 209 2.84 7.15 -30.01
CA CYS A 209 3.79 6.50 -30.91
C CYS A 209 3.47 6.76 -32.39
N ASP A 210 4.28 6.22 -33.30
CA ASP A 210 4.03 6.28 -34.75
C ASP A 210 2.65 5.72 -35.11
N ILE A 211 1.98 6.40 -36.05
CA ILE A 211 0.59 6.15 -36.45
C ILE A 211 0.38 4.70 -36.91
N GLU A 212 1.40 4.10 -37.52
CA GLU A 212 1.36 2.73 -38.04
C GLU A 212 1.13 1.69 -36.95
N ASN A 213 1.50 1.94 -35.68
CA ASN A 213 1.33 1.01 -34.57
C ASN A 213 0.05 1.24 -33.74
N ILE A 214 -0.75 2.26 -34.09
CA ILE A 214 -1.94 2.66 -33.31
C ILE A 214 -3.22 2.04 -33.88
N ILE A 215 -4.00 1.40 -33.01
CA ILE A 215 -5.39 1.01 -33.25
C ILE A 215 -6.28 1.99 -32.48
N ILE A 216 -7.07 2.77 -33.22
CA ILE A 216 -8.01 3.72 -32.63
C ILE A 216 -9.29 2.98 -32.22
N VAL A 217 -9.62 3.05 -30.92
CA VAL A 217 -10.79 2.44 -30.30
C VAL A 217 -11.76 3.55 -29.87
N ASN A 218 -12.80 3.78 -30.68
CA ASN A 218 -13.80 4.83 -30.45
C ASN A 218 -15.09 4.35 -29.76
N GLY A 219 -15.15 3.06 -29.41
CA GLY A 219 -16.36 2.37 -28.93
C GLY A 219 -16.82 1.31 -29.93
N PHE A 220 -18.06 0.86 -29.80
CA PHE A 220 -18.67 -0.07 -30.75
C PHE A 220 -19.03 0.63 -32.08
N SER A 221 -19.06 -0.14 -33.17
CA SER A 221 -19.79 0.28 -34.36
C SER A 221 -21.29 0.42 -34.04
N GLU A 222 -22.06 1.11 -34.88
CA GLU A 222 -23.50 1.28 -34.63
C GLU A 222 -24.23 -0.08 -34.59
N ASP A 223 -23.88 -1.00 -35.49
CA ASP A 223 -24.47 -2.34 -35.52
C ASP A 223 -24.00 -3.20 -34.34
N GLU A 224 -22.74 -3.09 -33.94
CA GLU A 224 -22.21 -3.71 -32.71
C GLU A 224 -22.96 -3.19 -31.47
N ALA A 225 -23.21 -1.88 -31.39
CA ALA A 225 -23.91 -1.25 -30.28
C ALA A 225 -25.37 -1.69 -30.18
N VAL A 226 -26.08 -1.77 -31.31
CA VAL A 226 -27.47 -2.27 -31.37
C VAL A 226 -27.51 -3.75 -30.95
N LYS A 227 -26.61 -4.57 -31.51
CA LYS A 227 -26.49 -6.00 -31.16
C LYS A 227 -26.19 -6.19 -29.67
N PHE A 228 -25.33 -5.35 -29.11
CA PHE A 228 -24.99 -5.36 -27.70
C PHE A 228 -26.20 -5.01 -26.81
N LEU A 229 -27.00 -4.01 -27.18
CA LEU A 229 -28.20 -3.62 -26.44
C LEU A 229 -29.32 -4.68 -26.50
N GLN A 230 -29.38 -5.50 -27.56
CA GLN A 230 -30.53 -6.36 -27.85
C GLN A 230 -30.60 -7.70 -27.08
N ASN A 231 -29.54 -8.12 -26.38
CA ASN A 231 -29.45 -9.34 -25.54
C ASN A 231 -29.81 -10.68 -26.23
N LYS A 232 -28.99 -11.74 -26.07
CA LYS A 232 -29.15 -13.03 -26.79
C LYS A 232 -30.46 -13.81 -26.50
N LYS A 233 -31.22 -13.46 -25.45
CA LYS A 233 -32.44 -14.18 -25.01
C LYS A 233 -33.74 -13.64 -25.62
N THR A 234 -33.71 -12.50 -26.30
CA THR A 234 -34.89 -11.89 -26.94
C THR A 234 -34.74 -12.01 -28.44
N GLU A 235 -35.59 -12.84 -29.07
CA GLU A 235 -35.69 -12.89 -30.54
C GLU A 235 -35.81 -11.47 -31.12
N LEU A 236 -35.23 -11.28 -32.30
CA LEU A 236 -35.20 -10.03 -33.08
C LEU A 236 -36.60 -9.38 -33.14
N ASN A 237 -36.90 -8.51 -32.18
CA ASN A 237 -38.09 -7.69 -32.22
C ASN A 237 -37.81 -6.51 -33.15
N LEU A 238 -37.86 -6.77 -34.46
CA LEU A 238 -37.58 -5.82 -35.57
C LEU A 238 -38.33 -4.49 -35.44
N LYS A 239 -39.41 -4.44 -34.66
CA LYS A 239 -40.21 -3.23 -34.40
C LYS A 239 -39.52 -2.18 -33.52
N GLU A 240 -38.52 -2.53 -32.73
CA GLU A 240 -37.82 -1.60 -31.82
C GLU A 240 -36.40 -1.22 -32.27
N GLU A 241 -35.89 -1.77 -33.38
CA GLU A 241 -34.53 -1.54 -33.86
C GLU A 241 -34.20 -0.05 -34.03
N LYS A 242 -35.15 0.75 -34.53
CA LYS A 242 -34.99 2.21 -34.67
C LYS A 242 -34.76 2.91 -33.32
N SER A 243 -35.44 2.47 -32.26
CA SER A 243 -35.24 3.01 -30.91
C SER A 243 -33.93 2.53 -30.28
N TYR A 244 -33.47 1.32 -30.59
CA TYR A 244 -32.14 0.86 -30.19
C TYR A 244 -31.02 1.65 -30.89
N ARG A 245 -31.15 1.92 -32.19
CA ARG A 245 -30.21 2.80 -32.93
C ARG A 245 -30.19 4.22 -32.37
N GLU A 246 -31.37 4.80 -32.12
CA GLU A 246 -31.49 6.13 -31.51
C GLU A 246 -30.83 6.18 -30.11
N LEU A 247 -31.02 5.15 -29.30
CA LEU A 247 -30.36 5.02 -27.99
C LEU A 247 -28.84 4.87 -28.13
N ALA A 248 -28.38 4.01 -29.05
CA ALA A 248 -26.96 3.79 -29.29
C ALA A 248 -26.23 5.07 -29.74
N GLN A 249 -26.82 5.80 -30.69
CA GLN A 249 -26.32 7.10 -31.16
C GLN A 249 -26.28 8.14 -30.02
N MET A 250 -27.34 8.21 -29.20
CA MET A 250 -27.39 9.13 -28.06
C MET A 250 -26.29 8.85 -27.02
N LEU A 251 -25.83 7.60 -26.93
CA LEU A 251 -24.74 7.16 -26.06
C LEU A 251 -23.38 7.13 -26.77
N GLY A 252 -23.33 7.61 -28.02
CA GLY A 252 -22.14 7.62 -28.86
C GLY A 252 -21.47 6.25 -28.98
N ASN A 253 -22.27 5.19 -29.04
CA ASN A 253 -21.84 3.79 -29.13
C ASN A 253 -20.79 3.36 -28.08
N HIS A 254 -20.81 3.99 -26.91
CA HIS A 254 -19.80 3.77 -25.88
C HIS A 254 -20.10 2.51 -25.04
N PRO A 255 -19.24 1.48 -25.00
CA PRO A 255 -19.53 0.20 -24.35
C PRO A 255 -20.01 0.32 -22.90
N LEU A 256 -19.34 1.14 -22.08
CA LEU A 256 -19.74 1.37 -20.68
C LEU A 256 -21.18 1.93 -20.56
N LEU A 257 -21.58 2.82 -21.48
CA LEU A 257 -22.88 3.50 -21.42
C LEU A 257 -23.98 2.63 -22.00
N LEU A 258 -23.66 1.83 -23.02
CA LEU A 258 -24.58 0.87 -23.60
C LEU A 258 -24.89 -0.24 -22.60
N TYR A 259 -23.87 -0.70 -21.88
CA TYR A 259 -24.05 -1.61 -20.74
C TYR A 259 -24.92 -0.95 -19.67
N GLY A 260 -24.55 0.29 -19.32
CA GLY A 260 -25.36 1.32 -18.67
C GLY A 260 -26.87 1.18 -18.91
N ALA A 261 -27.27 1.58 -20.10
CA ALA A 261 -28.65 1.60 -20.54
C ALA A 261 -29.29 0.21 -20.54
N ARG A 262 -28.56 -0.83 -20.97
CA ARG A 262 -29.08 -2.20 -21.03
C ARG A 262 -29.47 -2.72 -19.64
N SER A 263 -28.63 -2.53 -18.63
CA SER A 263 -28.96 -2.99 -17.27
C SER A 263 -30.08 -2.17 -16.64
N CYS A 264 -30.12 -0.84 -16.86
CA CYS A 264 -31.23 0.02 -16.41
C CYS A 264 -32.56 -0.42 -17.03
N MET A 265 -32.59 -0.64 -18.35
CA MET A 265 -33.80 -1.07 -19.05
C MET A 265 -34.28 -2.43 -18.55
N ALA A 266 -33.34 -3.35 -18.27
CA ALA A 266 -33.66 -4.66 -17.70
C ALA A 266 -34.22 -4.58 -16.28
N SER A 267 -33.63 -3.78 -15.39
CA SER A 267 -34.07 -3.65 -13.99
C SER A 267 -35.38 -2.87 -13.85
N SER A 268 -35.58 -1.83 -14.65
CA SER A 268 -36.78 -0.98 -14.62
C SER A 268 -37.91 -1.46 -15.55
N ASN A 269 -37.70 -2.58 -16.25
CA ASN A 269 -38.61 -3.13 -17.26
C ASN A 269 -39.08 -2.08 -18.28
N GLN A 270 -38.14 -1.24 -18.75
CA GLN A 270 -38.41 -0.15 -19.68
C GLN A 270 -38.01 -0.53 -21.11
N THR A 271 -38.89 -0.22 -22.07
CA THR A 271 -38.56 -0.26 -23.51
C THR A 271 -37.57 0.87 -23.86
N PRO A 272 -36.71 0.71 -24.89
CA PRO A 272 -35.76 1.74 -25.33
C PRO A 272 -36.40 3.10 -25.57
N LYS A 273 -37.61 3.12 -26.15
CA LYS A 273 -38.36 4.36 -26.45
C LYS A 273 -38.76 5.13 -25.19
N LYS A 274 -39.16 4.44 -24.12
CA LYS A 274 -39.46 5.06 -22.82
C LYS A 274 -38.18 5.57 -22.16
N PHE A 275 -37.10 4.80 -22.24
CA PHE A 275 -35.80 5.16 -21.67
C PHE A 275 -35.19 6.40 -22.36
N ILE A 276 -35.28 6.52 -23.69
CA ILE A 276 -34.87 7.74 -24.41
C ILE A 276 -35.67 8.97 -23.94
N LYS A 277 -36.99 8.83 -23.74
CA LYS A 277 -37.83 9.93 -23.25
C LYS A 277 -37.41 10.37 -21.84
N TYR A 278 -37.07 9.40 -20.99
CA TYR A 278 -36.52 9.64 -19.66
C TYR A 278 -35.19 10.43 -19.72
N LEU A 279 -34.23 9.97 -20.53
CA LEU A 279 -32.93 10.64 -20.69
C LEU A 279 -33.06 12.08 -21.22
N ARG A 280 -34.10 12.40 -22.00
CA ARG A 280 -34.38 13.75 -22.49
C ARG A 280 -35.05 14.68 -21.46
N GLY A 281 -35.63 14.15 -20.38
CA GLY A 281 -36.61 14.87 -19.54
C GLY A 281 -36.11 15.80 -18.42
N SER A 282 -34.86 15.72 -17.97
CA SER A 282 -34.42 16.44 -16.74
C SER A 282 -33.64 17.75 -16.98
N LYS A 283 -34.12 18.82 -16.33
CA LYS A 283 -33.51 20.16 -16.19
C LYS A 283 -32.58 20.16 -14.96
N SER A 284 -31.28 19.97 -15.14
CA SER A 284 -30.27 20.33 -14.13
C SER A 284 -29.45 21.48 -14.70
N SER A 285 -29.47 22.64 -14.03
CA SER A 285 -28.83 23.90 -14.47
C SER A 285 -27.34 23.99 -14.13
N GLU A 286 -26.84 23.18 -13.19
CA GLU A 286 -25.42 23.17 -12.78
C GLU A 286 -24.57 22.23 -13.64
N MET A 287 -25.18 21.16 -14.18
CA MET A 287 -24.58 20.21 -15.15
C MET A 287 -23.99 20.90 -16.39
N ASP A 288 -24.60 22.00 -16.82
CA ASP A 288 -24.30 22.62 -18.10
C ASP A 288 -22.86 23.16 -18.17
N THR A 289 -22.21 23.52 -17.06
CA THR A 289 -20.87 24.16 -17.10
C THR A 289 -19.74 23.16 -17.35
N PHE A 290 -19.75 22.00 -16.67
CA PHE A 290 -18.76 20.93 -16.87
C PHE A 290 -18.98 20.20 -18.20
N VAL A 291 -20.23 19.87 -18.51
CA VAL A 291 -20.64 19.22 -19.77
C VAL A 291 -20.32 20.08 -21.00
N ARG A 292 -20.37 21.41 -20.90
CA ARG A 292 -19.95 22.35 -21.97
C ARG A 292 -18.43 22.44 -22.17
N SER A 293 -17.62 22.10 -21.16
CA SER A 293 -16.15 22.07 -21.27
C SER A 293 -15.60 20.86 -22.01
N LEU A 294 -16.47 19.89 -22.34
CA LEU A 294 -16.12 18.64 -22.98
C LEU A 294 -16.54 18.67 -24.46
N SER A 295 -15.87 17.87 -25.28
CA SER A 295 -15.99 17.89 -26.74
C SER A 295 -17.37 17.51 -27.30
N ASP A 296 -18.24 16.85 -26.53
CA ASP A 296 -19.64 16.56 -26.90
C ASP A 296 -20.59 16.70 -25.68
N PRO A 297 -21.28 17.85 -25.53
CA PRO A 297 -22.17 18.12 -24.41
C PRO A 297 -23.39 17.20 -24.32
N SER A 298 -23.88 16.67 -25.44
CA SER A 298 -25.12 15.89 -25.49
C SER A 298 -24.92 14.46 -24.97
N ARG A 299 -23.82 13.83 -25.39
CA ARG A 299 -23.39 12.50 -24.95
C ARG A 299 -23.08 12.46 -23.46
N ASN A 300 -22.37 13.47 -22.95
CA ASN A 300 -21.98 13.53 -21.54
C ASN A 300 -23.19 13.68 -20.62
N LYS A 301 -24.22 14.45 -21.01
CA LYS A 301 -25.46 14.55 -20.23
C LYS A 301 -26.20 13.21 -20.10
N ALA A 302 -26.14 12.35 -21.12
CA ALA A 302 -26.70 11.00 -21.06
C ALA A 302 -25.88 10.06 -20.16
N VAL A 303 -24.54 10.16 -20.20
CA VAL A 303 -23.62 9.41 -19.32
C VAL A 303 -23.97 9.62 -17.85
N PHE A 304 -24.00 10.88 -17.42
CA PHE A 304 -24.26 11.23 -16.04
C PHE A 304 -25.63 10.75 -15.56
N LYS A 305 -26.67 10.86 -16.41
CA LYS A 305 -28.02 10.38 -16.07
C LYS A 305 -28.09 8.87 -15.88
N ILE A 306 -27.44 8.10 -16.75
CA ILE A 306 -27.39 6.64 -16.62
C ILE A 306 -26.66 6.25 -15.33
N LEU A 307 -25.54 6.89 -15.05
CA LEU A 307 -24.77 6.62 -13.83
C LEU A 307 -25.53 7.05 -12.56
N GLN A 308 -26.28 8.15 -12.59
CA GLN A 308 -27.18 8.53 -11.50
C GLN A 308 -28.29 7.50 -11.27
N GLU A 309 -28.90 6.99 -12.35
CA GLU A 309 -29.90 5.93 -12.24
C GLU A 309 -29.29 4.65 -11.63
N TYR A 310 -28.05 4.31 -11.99
CA TYR A 310 -27.33 3.19 -11.38
C TYR A 310 -27.09 3.38 -9.89
N LEU A 311 -26.74 4.59 -9.48
CA LEU A 311 -26.57 4.93 -8.07
C LEU A 311 -27.88 4.76 -7.29
N GLU A 312 -29.01 5.18 -7.87
CA GLU A 312 -30.35 4.96 -7.28
C GLU A 312 -30.75 3.48 -7.24
N ILE A 313 -30.53 2.72 -8.33
CA ILE A 313 -30.80 1.27 -8.35
C ILE A 313 -29.91 0.56 -7.32
N LEU A 314 -28.62 0.90 -7.25
CA LEU A 314 -27.70 0.32 -6.28
C LEU A 314 -28.18 0.56 -4.85
N LYS A 315 -28.60 1.78 -4.55
CA LYS A 315 -29.13 2.16 -3.24
C LYS A 315 -30.34 1.31 -2.85
N ASN A 316 -31.23 1.04 -3.81
CA ASN A 316 -32.42 0.21 -3.59
C ASN A 316 -32.10 -1.28 -3.49
N ASP A 317 -31.22 -1.81 -4.34
CA ASP A 317 -30.89 -3.24 -4.43
C ASP A 317 -29.99 -3.72 -3.29
N TYR A 318 -29.02 -2.89 -2.87
CA TYR A 318 -27.95 -3.27 -1.94
C TYR A 318 -27.97 -2.50 -0.61
N GLY A 319 -28.79 -1.44 -0.52
CA GLY A 319 -28.96 -0.64 0.69
C GLY A 319 -27.93 0.49 0.88
N GLU A 320 -28.19 1.33 1.88
CA GLU A 320 -27.43 2.56 2.17
C GLU A 320 -25.95 2.31 2.51
N ASN A 321 -25.60 1.18 3.14
CA ASN A 321 -24.21 0.94 3.52
C ASN A 321 -23.32 0.64 2.31
N VAL A 322 -23.79 -0.17 1.36
CA VAL A 322 -23.07 -0.42 0.09
C VAL A 322 -23.03 0.85 -0.74
N PHE A 323 -24.10 1.64 -0.73
CA PHE A 323 -24.15 2.94 -1.39
C PHE A 323 -23.09 3.90 -0.84
N ASP A 324 -22.99 4.06 0.48
CA ASP A 324 -21.97 4.89 1.14
C ASP A 324 -20.53 4.43 0.74
N MET A 325 -20.29 3.11 0.62
CA MET A 325 -18.99 2.56 0.17
C MET A 325 -18.69 2.90 -1.29
N VAL A 326 -19.67 2.79 -2.19
CA VAL A 326 -19.50 3.20 -3.60
C VAL A 326 -19.26 4.70 -3.70
N GLN A 327 -19.98 5.50 -2.91
CA GLN A 327 -19.76 6.94 -2.87
C GLN A 327 -18.36 7.30 -2.34
N ALA A 328 -17.82 6.53 -1.39
CA ALA A 328 -16.49 6.73 -0.84
C ALA A 328 -15.37 6.56 -1.89
N LEU A 329 -15.58 5.76 -2.94
CA LEU A 329 -14.59 5.56 -4.02
C LEU A 329 -14.10 6.86 -4.66
N GLN A 330 -14.92 7.92 -4.64
CA GLN A 330 -14.57 9.20 -5.24
C GLN A 330 -13.38 9.90 -4.55
N PHE A 331 -13.12 9.58 -3.28
CA PHE A 331 -12.11 10.28 -2.48
C PHE A 331 -10.74 9.62 -2.56
N PHE A 332 -10.66 8.43 -3.14
CA PHE A 332 -9.44 7.65 -3.27
C PHE A 332 -8.72 7.90 -4.60
N ALA A 333 -7.45 7.50 -4.68
CA ALA A 333 -6.78 7.36 -5.97
C ALA A 333 -7.52 6.34 -6.84
N LEU A 334 -7.56 6.56 -8.16
CA LEU A 334 -8.42 5.79 -9.08
C LEU A 334 -8.03 4.31 -9.23
N GLU A 335 -6.76 4.00 -8.97
CA GLU A 335 -6.17 2.69 -9.17
C GLU A 335 -5.74 2.10 -7.83
N ASP A 336 -5.83 0.77 -7.73
CA ASP A 336 -5.28 -0.03 -6.65
C ASP A 336 -5.82 0.28 -5.24
N ILE A 337 -7.11 0.63 -5.15
CA ILE A 337 -7.80 0.86 -3.86
C ILE A 337 -7.92 -0.47 -3.11
N PRO A 338 -7.29 -0.65 -1.94
CA PRO A 338 -7.39 -1.91 -1.21
C PRO A 338 -8.82 -2.17 -0.74
N VAL A 339 -9.36 -3.35 -1.03
CA VAL A 339 -10.68 -3.78 -0.55
C VAL A 339 -10.74 -3.78 0.98
N LEU A 340 -9.62 -4.11 1.63
CA LEU A 340 -9.44 -4.07 3.09
C LEU A 340 -9.90 -2.73 3.70
N LEU A 341 -9.80 -1.61 2.98
CA LEU A 341 -10.30 -0.32 3.45
C LEU A 341 -11.81 -0.36 3.77
N PHE A 342 -12.57 -1.09 2.94
CA PHE A 342 -14.02 -1.21 3.06
C PHE A 342 -14.45 -2.21 4.13
N ASP A 343 -13.61 -3.19 4.46
CA ASP A 343 -13.84 -4.08 5.61
C ASP A 343 -13.80 -3.31 6.94
N PHE A 344 -13.07 -2.19 6.98
CA PHE A 344 -12.95 -1.29 8.12
C PHE A 344 -13.78 0.00 7.96
N PHE A 345 -14.64 0.08 6.94
CA PHE A 345 -15.44 1.28 6.71
C PHE A 345 -16.62 1.35 7.69
N PRO A 346 -16.76 2.40 8.51
CA PRO A 346 -17.87 2.53 9.44
C PRO A 346 -19.23 2.57 8.72
N THR A 347 -20.11 1.63 9.05
CA THR A 347 -21.47 1.54 8.49
C THR A 347 -22.51 2.12 9.44
N ARG A 348 -23.70 2.47 8.92
CA ARG A 348 -24.78 3.09 9.73
C ARG A 348 -25.44 2.13 10.72
N LYS A 349 -25.19 0.82 10.61
CA LYS A 349 -25.68 -0.21 11.52
C LYS A 349 -24.49 -1.07 11.96
N GLN A 350 -24.10 -0.95 13.23
CA GLN A 350 -22.98 -1.67 13.87
C GLN A 350 -23.23 -3.18 14.05
N ASN A 351 -23.91 -3.84 13.12
CA ASN A 351 -23.98 -5.30 13.14
C ASN A 351 -22.78 -5.83 12.35
N HIS A 352 -21.77 -6.28 13.10
CA HIS A 352 -20.56 -6.95 12.65
C HIS A 352 -20.89 -8.26 11.91
N GLN A 353 -21.31 -8.18 10.65
CA GLN A 353 -21.27 -9.33 9.77
C GLN A 353 -20.72 -8.92 8.40
N GLY A 354 -19.68 -9.62 7.96
CA GLY A 354 -18.92 -9.43 6.71
C GLY A 354 -19.69 -9.57 5.39
N PHE A 355 -21.02 -9.38 5.40
CA PHE A 355 -21.85 -9.37 4.21
C PHE A 355 -21.73 -8.07 3.39
N ASN A 356 -21.25 -6.97 3.97
CA ASN A 356 -21.28 -5.67 3.29
C ASN A 356 -20.21 -5.54 2.19
N THR A 357 -18.98 -6.02 2.43
CA THR A 357 -17.90 -5.92 1.43
C THR A 357 -18.10 -6.85 0.24
N THR A 358 -18.61 -8.06 0.46
CA THR A 358 -18.96 -8.98 -0.63
C THR A 358 -20.06 -8.40 -1.51
N ASN A 359 -21.12 -7.87 -0.90
CA ASN A 359 -22.19 -7.18 -1.62
C ASN A 359 -21.68 -5.93 -2.37
N PHE A 360 -20.76 -5.19 -1.76
CA PHE A 360 -20.08 -4.06 -2.39
C PHE A 360 -19.28 -4.49 -3.62
N ILE A 361 -18.43 -5.52 -3.52
CA ILE A 361 -17.68 -6.07 -4.67
C ILE A 361 -18.62 -6.53 -5.78
N GLN A 362 -19.70 -7.24 -5.43
CA GLN A 362 -20.71 -7.67 -6.39
C GLN A 362 -21.37 -6.47 -7.07
N ALA A 363 -21.67 -5.40 -6.34
CA ALA A 363 -22.24 -4.18 -6.91
C ALA A 363 -21.24 -3.50 -7.87
N ILE A 364 -19.95 -3.39 -7.50
CA ILE A 364 -18.90 -2.85 -8.38
C ILE A 364 -18.82 -3.62 -9.69
N LYS A 365 -18.83 -4.97 -9.63
CA LYS A 365 -18.82 -5.84 -10.82
C LYS A 365 -20.12 -5.71 -11.64
N LYS A 366 -21.28 -5.84 -10.98
CA LYS A 366 -22.63 -5.78 -11.61
C LYS A 366 -22.85 -4.49 -12.38
N PHE A 367 -22.53 -3.34 -11.79
CA PHE A 367 -22.72 -2.02 -12.42
C PHE A 367 -21.52 -1.55 -13.24
N SER A 368 -20.46 -2.36 -13.33
CA SER A 368 -19.20 -2.01 -14.01
C SER A 368 -18.65 -0.66 -13.55
N PHE A 369 -18.73 -0.39 -12.25
CA PHE A 369 -18.17 0.83 -11.66
C PHE A 369 -16.64 0.81 -11.61
N GLY A 370 -16.08 -0.40 -11.65
CA GLY A 370 -14.66 -0.63 -11.69
C GLY A 370 -14.35 -2.11 -11.86
N ASN A 371 -13.06 -2.43 -11.86
CA ASN A 371 -12.56 -3.80 -11.84
C ASN A 371 -12.05 -4.14 -10.46
N VAL A 372 -12.23 -5.39 -10.05
CA VAL A 372 -11.68 -5.96 -8.81
C VAL A 372 -10.66 -7.02 -9.20
N ARG A 373 -9.47 -6.97 -8.62
CA ARG A 373 -8.34 -7.88 -8.91
C ARG A 373 -7.70 -8.38 -7.62
N GLY A 374 -7.06 -9.55 -7.65
CA GLY A 374 -6.38 -10.14 -6.49
C GLY A 374 -7.30 -11.05 -5.66
N VAL A 375 -6.74 -11.63 -4.60
CA VAL A 375 -7.41 -12.62 -3.73
C VAL A 375 -7.25 -12.16 -2.27
N ASP A 376 -8.26 -12.45 -1.44
CA ASP A 376 -8.30 -12.13 -0.01
C ASP A 376 -7.92 -10.67 0.33
N ASP A 377 -6.86 -10.46 1.12
CA ASP A 377 -6.40 -9.13 1.58
C ASP A 377 -5.61 -8.36 0.51
N ASP A 378 -5.21 -9.04 -0.55
CA ASP A 378 -4.57 -8.47 -1.75
C ASP A 378 -5.61 -8.14 -2.84
N ARG A 379 -6.89 -8.03 -2.47
CA ARG A 379 -7.93 -7.54 -3.39
C ARG A 379 -7.85 -6.02 -3.54
N PHE A 380 -7.83 -5.57 -4.79
CA PHE A 380 -7.77 -4.16 -5.17
C PHE A 380 -8.90 -3.78 -6.13
N ILE A 381 -9.42 -2.57 -5.97
CA ILE A 381 -10.42 -1.96 -6.85
C ILE A 381 -9.76 -0.89 -7.71
N THR A 382 -10.04 -0.92 -9.01
CA THR A 382 -9.75 0.19 -9.93
C THR A 382 -11.06 0.76 -10.44
N THR A 383 -11.32 2.04 -10.17
CA THR A 383 -12.60 2.70 -10.49
C THR A 383 -12.51 3.56 -11.75
N HIS A 384 -13.63 3.73 -12.44
CA HIS A 384 -13.70 4.60 -13.61
C HIS A 384 -13.89 6.06 -13.21
N LEU A 385 -13.11 6.97 -13.81
CA LEU A 385 -13.20 8.42 -13.58
C LEU A 385 -14.61 8.98 -13.80
N ALA A 386 -15.36 8.45 -14.77
CA ALA A 386 -16.74 8.89 -15.03
C ALA A 386 -17.69 8.60 -13.85
N VAL A 387 -17.49 7.47 -13.17
CA VAL A 387 -18.28 7.08 -11.98
C VAL A 387 -17.94 8.02 -10.83
N VAL A 388 -16.65 8.21 -10.55
CA VAL A 388 -16.16 9.14 -9.53
C VAL A 388 -16.73 10.54 -9.71
N LYS A 389 -16.71 11.06 -10.95
CA LYS A 389 -17.25 12.40 -11.25
C LYS A 389 -18.77 12.48 -11.08
N THR A 390 -19.50 11.44 -11.49
CA THR A 390 -20.95 11.40 -11.30
C THR A 390 -21.33 11.41 -9.83
N VAL A 391 -20.64 10.60 -9.02
CA VAL A 391 -20.82 10.56 -7.57
C VAL A 391 -20.50 11.93 -6.96
N GLU A 392 -19.38 12.54 -7.34
CA GLU A 392 -18.94 13.84 -6.81
C GLU A 392 -19.97 14.95 -7.05
N GLU A 393 -20.61 14.96 -8.21
CA GLU A 393 -21.67 15.92 -8.55
C GLU A 393 -23.02 15.64 -7.88
N SER A 394 -23.29 14.39 -7.51
CA SER A 394 -24.56 13.98 -6.88
C SER A 394 -24.65 14.26 -5.38
N MET A 395 -23.57 14.73 -4.77
CA MET A 395 -23.43 14.82 -3.32
C MET A 395 -23.27 16.26 -2.82
N SER A 396 -23.94 16.56 -1.71
CA SER A 396 -23.76 17.81 -0.96
C SER A 396 -22.38 17.85 -0.27
N ASP A 397 -21.93 19.05 0.08
CA ASP A 397 -20.66 19.22 0.79
C ASP A 397 -20.71 18.63 2.22
N GLU A 398 -21.88 18.62 2.87
CA GLU A 398 -22.13 17.96 4.16
C GLU A 398 -22.06 16.43 4.06
N GLU A 399 -22.65 15.84 3.02
CA GLU A 399 -22.56 14.40 2.76
C GLU A 399 -21.11 13.98 2.48
N LYS A 400 -20.37 14.81 1.72
CA LYS A 400 -18.94 14.61 1.50
C LYS A 400 -18.15 14.66 2.80
N ALA A 401 -18.43 15.64 3.68
CA ALA A 401 -17.77 15.72 4.98
C ALA A 401 -18.01 14.47 5.83
N LYS A 402 -19.25 13.96 5.85
CA LYS A 402 -19.61 12.74 6.58
C LYS A 402 -18.86 11.51 6.05
N LEU A 403 -18.82 11.30 4.72
CA LEU A 403 -18.08 10.16 4.15
C LEU A 403 -16.58 10.28 4.37
N ILE A 404 -16.00 11.48 4.21
CA ILE A 404 -14.58 11.71 4.50
C ILE A 404 -14.27 11.35 5.95
N LYS A 405 -15.13 11.72 6.91
CA LYS A 405 -14.97 11.35 8.32
C LYS A 405 -14.92 9.83 8.51
N ASN A 406 -15.84 9.08 7.89
CA ASN A 406 -15.83 7.61 7.92
C ASN A 406 -14.53 7.03 7.32
N ILE A 407 -14.05 7.60 6.21
CA ILE A 407 -12.79 7.17 5.58
C ILE A 407 -11.60 7.45 6.50
N LEU A 408 -11.53 8.63 7.13
CA LEU A 408 -10.47 8.97 8.07
C LEU A 408 -10.46 8.01 9.28
N THR A 409 -11.64 7.61 9.76
CA THR A 409 -11.78 6.59 10.81
C THR A 409 -11.24 5.24 10.35
N ALA A 410 -11.59 4.78 9.14
CA ALA A 410 -11.05 3.53 8.58
C ALA A 410 -9.52 3.58 8.42
N LEU A 411 -8.98 4.71 7.93
CA LEU A 411 -7.54 4.91 7.80
C LEU A 411 -6.83 4.90 9.16
N MET A 412 -7.44 5.48 10.20
CA MET A 412 -6.92 5.45 11.57
C MET A 412 -6.84 4.00 12.11
N TRP A 413 -7.82 3.17 11.79
CA TRP A 413 -7.83 1.76 12.19
C TRP A 413 -6.85 0.89 11.40
N LEU A 414 -6.55 1.24 10.15
CA LEU A 414 -5.70 0.43 9.28
C LEU A 414 -4.23 0.82 9.33
N MET A 415 -3.92 2.11 9.26
CA MET A 415 -2.52 2.56 9.19
C MET A 415 -1.91 2.52 10.59
N ASP A 416 -0.69 2.00 10.74
CA ASP A 416 0.08 2.03 11.99
C ASP A 416 1.49 2.61 11.81
N LYS A 417 2.14 3.12 12.85
CA LYS A 417 3.54 3.59 12.78
C LYS A 417 4.55 2.48 13.05
N ASP A 418 4.06 1.30 13.39
CA ASP A 418 4.89 0.12 13.50
C ASP A 418 5.42 -0.27 12.11
N ASN A 419 6.71 -0.05 11.88
CA ASN A 419 7.39 -0.43 10.64
C ASN A 419 8.31 -1.65 10.85
N TYR A 420 8.20 -2.31 12.01
CA TYR A 420 9.00 -3.49 12.32
C TYR A 420 8.40 -4.74 11.70
N ASP A 421 7.07 -4.81 11.63
CA ASP A 421 6.38 -5.79 10.80
C ASP A 421 6.43 -5.35 9.33
N THR A 422 6.92 -6.25 8.47
CA THR A 422 6.97 -6.00 7.02
C THR A 422 5.57 -5.84 6.45
N ASN A 423 4.57 -6.49 7.05
CA ASN A 423 3.17 -6.39 6.65
C ASN A 423 2.59 -5.00 6.94
N ASP A 424 2.89 -4.41 8.10
CA ASP A 424 2.44 -3.04 8.45
C ASP A 424 3.06 -2.00 7.50
N TYR A 425 4.35 -2.17 7.18
CA TYR A 425 5.05 -1.34 6.21
C TYR A 425 4.41 -1.42 4.80
N ASP A 426 4.17 -2.62 4.30
CA ASP A 426 3.56 -2.83 2.97
C ASP A 426 2.11 -2.32 2.94
N ARG A 427 1.37 -2.50 4.03
CA ARG A 427 0.00 -1.96 4.18
C ARG A 427 -0.01 -0.44 4.13
N ASN A 428 0.85 0.23 4.90
CA ASN A 428 0.98 1.69 4.85
C ASN A 428 1.37 2.18 3.45
N TYR A 429 2.29 1.50 2.77
CA TYR A 429 2.69 1.84 1.41
C TYR A 429 1.50 1.81 0.45
N ARG A 430 0.68 0.75 0.52
CA ARG A 430 -0.51 0.57 -0.32
C ARG A 430 -1.60 1.59 -0.01
N LEU A 431 -1.80 1.95 1.25
CA LEU A 431 -2.83 2.92 1.66
C LEU A 431 -2.42 4.38 1.43
N LEU A 432 -1.13 4.68 1.38
CA LEU A 432 -0.60 6.05 1.30
C LEU A 432 -1.20 6.89 0.15
N PRO A 433 -1.28 6.41 -1.12
CA PRO A 433 -1.88 7.18 -2.22
C PRO A 433 -3.34 7.57 -1.96
N HIS A 434 -4.09 6.68 -1.30
CA HIS A 434 -5.50 6.87 -0.97
C HIS A 434 -5.67 7.86 0.18
N ALA A 435 -4.87 7.74 1.24
CA ALA A 435 -4.85 8.69 2.34
C ALA A 435 -4.53 10.12 1.85
N ILE A 436 -3.53 10.28 0.97
CA ILE A 436 -3.18 11.58 0.37
C ILE A 436 -4.37 12.15 -0.42
N SER A 437 -5.02 11.34 -1.24
CA SER A 437 -6.18 11.75 -2.03
C SER A 437 -7.29 12.27 -1.12
N VAL A 438 -7.62 11.54 -0.05
CA VAL A 438 -8.63 11.94 0.94
C VAL A 438 -8.27 13.27 1.59
N LEU A 439 -7.02 13.45 2.03
CA LEU A 439 -6.55 14.71 2.62
C LEU A 439 -6.60 15.89 1.63
N GLN A 440 -6.38 15.65 0.34
CA GLN A 440 -6.57 16.68 -0.69
C GLN A 440 -8.05 17.08 -0.82
N HIS A 441 -8.98 16.11 -0.73
CA HIS A 441 -10.41 16.39 -0.69
C HIS A 441 -10.81 17.17 0.56
N VAL A 442 -10.23 16.86 1.73
CA VAL A 442 -10.40 17.65 2.96
C VAL A 442 -10.01 19.12 2.71
N LYS A 443 -8.83 19.36 2.11
CA LYS A 443 -8.35 20.73 1.81
C LYS A 443 -9.30 21.48 0.87
N LYS A 444 -9.75 20.82 -0.20
CA LYS A 444 -10.72 21.40 -1.15
C LYS A 444 -12.05 21.75 -0.47
N LEU A 445 -12.54 20.88 0.40
CA LEU A 445 -13.80 21.07 1.11
C LEU A 445 -13.71 22.24 2.11
N LYS A 446 -12.63 22.28 2.90
CA LYS A 446 -12.37 23.40 3.83
C LYS A 446 -12.17 24.74 3.13
N ALA A 447 -11.58 24.74 1.94
CA ALA A 447 -11.44 25.96 1.13
C ALA A 447 -12.79 26.53 0.65
N LYS A 448 -13.81 25.69 0.49
CA LYS A 448 -15.18 26.13 0.16
C LYS A 448 -15.96 26.57 1.39
N ASN A 449 -15.89 25.79 2.47
CA ASN A 449 -16.59 26.07 3.72
C ASN A 449 -15.70 25.70 4.91
N LEU A 450 -15.20 26.72 5.61
CA LEU A 450 -14.31 26.58 6.76
C LEU A 450 -14.95 25.88 7.97
N ASN A 451 -16.29 25.72 8.01
CA ASN A 451 -16.96 25.07 9.13
C ASN A 451 -17.05 23.54 8.97
N LEU A 452 -16.77 22.99 7.79
CA LEU A 452 -16.80 21.55 7.56
C LEU A 452 -15.54 20.88 8.12
N LEU A 453 -15.70 19.70 8.76
CA LEU A 453 -14.61 18.93 9.37
C LEU A 453 -13.81 19.74 10.42
N CYS A 454 -14.52 20.56 11.19
CA CYS A 454 -13.97 21.41 12.26
C CYS A 454 -14.46 21.01 13.66
N ASP A 455 -15.35 20.02 13.75
CA ASP A 455 -15.71 19.38 15.02
C ASP A 455 -14.51 18.68 15.66
N PHE A 456 -14.60 18.46 16.97
CA PHE A 456 -13.51 17.91 17.77
C PHE A 456 -13.02 16.54 17.28
N GLU A 457 -13.94 15.64 16.95
CA GLU A 457 -13.61 14.31 16.40
C GLU A 457 -12.90 14.40 15.05
N SER A 458 -13.39 15.24 14.13
CA SER A 458 -12.70 15.46 12.86
C SER A 458 -11.27 15.98 13.04
N LYS A 459 -11.02 16.85 14.03
CA LYS A 459 -9.67 17.34 14.33
C LYS A 459 -8.75 16.21 14.82
N VAL A 460 -9.24 15.35 15.71
CA VAL A 460 -8.51 14.16 16.22
C VAL A 460 -8.15 13.21 15.07
N LEU A 461 -9.13 12.89 14.22
CA LEU A 461 -8.91 12.03 13.04
C LEU A 461 -7.89 12.64 12.08
N LEU A 462 -8.00 13.94 11.80
CA LEU A 462 -7.05 14.63 10.92
C LEU A 462 -5.64 14.65 11.51
N ALA A 463 -5.49 14.93 12.82
CA ALA A 463 -4.20 14.90 13.49
C ALA A 463 -3.53 13.52 13.31
N TYR A 464 -4.26 12.43 13.58
CA TYR A 464 -3.75 11.07 13.41
C TYR A 464 -3.36 10.75 11.96
N VAL A 465 -4.25 11.01 11.00
CA VAL A 465 -4.01 10.64 9.59
C VAL A 465 -2.93 11.50 8.94
N TYR A 466 -2.85 12.80 9.25
CA TYR A 466 -1.74 13.63 8.78
C TYR A 466 -0.40 13.17 9.35
N ASP A 467 -0.38 12.80 10.62
CA ASP A 467 0.81 12.36 11.33
C ASP A 467 1.36 11.04 10.77
N ILE A 468 0.48 10.07 10.53
CA ILE A 468 0.89 8.79 9.95
C ILE A 468 1.34 8.93 8.50
N VAL A 469 0.69 9.78 7.70
CA VAL A 469 1.13 10.08 6.32
C VAL A 469 2.49 10.78 6.33
N GLY A 470 2.69 11.75 7.22
CA GLY A 470 3.98 12.45 7.38
C GLY A 470 5.09 11.49 7.81
N TYR A 471 4.82 10.64 8.80
CA TYR A 471 5.73 9.58 9.24
C TYR A 471 6.10 8.63 8.10
N THR A 472 5.09 8.15 7.37
CA THR A 472 5.24 7.21 6.26
C THR A 472 6.11 7.80 5.14
N TYR A 473 5.89 9.08 4.79
CA TYR A 473 6.72 9.77 3.80
C TYR A 473 8.18 9.97 4.25
N ASN A 474 8.41 10.31 5.53
CA ASN A 474 9.77 10.40 6.07
C ASN A 474 10.48 9.05 5.93
N PHE A 475 9.78 7.96 6.25
CA PHE A 475 10.32 6.62 6.18
C PHE A 475 10.60 6.15 4.75
N PHE A 476 9.79 6.55 3.77
CA PHE A 476 10.04 6.30 2.34
C PHE A 476 11.05 7.25 1.69
N GLY A 477 11.62 8.20 2.43
CA GLY A 477 12.56 9.19 1.88
C GLY A 477 11.92 10.23 0.95
N ILE A 478 10.59 10.43 1.00
CA ILE A 478 9.86 11.44 0.22
C ILE A 478 9.71 12.71 1.07
N LEU A 479 10.85 13.28 1.41
CA LEU A 479 11.07 14.25 2.48
C LEU A 479 10.32 15.57 2.31
N LYS A 480 10.20 16.07 1.08
CA LYS A 480 9.49 17.32 0.77
C LYS A 480 8.01 17.22 1.14
N ASN A 481 7.37 16.09 0.82
CA ASN A 481 5.95 15.90 1.07
C ASN A 481 5.67 15.61 2.55
N ALA A 482 6.60 14.94 3.25
CA ALA A 482 6.47 14.67 4.68
C ALA A 482 6.23 15.96 5.49
N GLY A 483 6.91 17.06 5.12
CA GLY A 483 6.80 18.32 5.86
C GLY A 483 5.42 18.96 5.84
N GLU A 484 4.75 18.96 4.70
CA GLU A 484 3.39 19.48 4.57
C GLU A 484 2.42 18.75 5.51
N HIS A 485 2.52 17.43 5.58
CA HIS A 485 1.63 16.61 6.40
C HIS A 485 1.99 16.66 7.89
N SER A 486 3.27 16.63 8.27
CA SER A 486 3.67 16.77 9.67
C SER A 486 3.30 18.14 10.25
N THR A 487 3.41 19.23 9.47
CA THR A 487 2.94 20.55 9.91
C THR A 487 1.42 20.57 10.09
N ALA A 488 0.66 20.03 9.14
CA ALA A 488 -0.80 19.95 9.25
C ALA A 488 -1.26 19.10 10.46
N ALA A 489 -0.52 18.04 10.82
CA ALA A 489 -0.77 17.27 12.03
C ALA A 489 -0.58 18.11 13.30
N LYS A 490 0.54 18.84 13.37
CA LYS A 490 0.86 19.75 14.49
C LYS A 490 -0.19 20.86 14.64
N GLU A 491 -0.61 21.47 13.54
CA GLU A 491 -1.70 22.46 13.52
C GLU A 491 -3.02 21.86 14.02
N ALA A 492 -3.36 20.64 13.61
CA ALA A 492 -4.54 19.93 14.10
C ALA A 492 -4.44 19.68 15.62
N CYS A 493 -3.27 19.33 16.16
CA CYS A 493 -3.06 19.22 17.60
C CYS A 493 -3.33 20.52 18.34
N PHE A 494 -2.78 21.65 17.91
CA PHE A 494 -3.10 22.95 18.53
C PHE A 494 -4.59 23.30 18.46
N ALA A 495 -5.25 22.96 17.36
CA ALA A 495 -6.70 23.13 17.21
C ALA A 495 -7.53 22.22 18.15
N ILE A 496 -6.98 21.08 18.57
CA ILE A 496 -7.56 20.18 19.58
C ILE A 496 -7.32 20.73 20.98
N ILE A 497 -6.07 21.13 21.28
CA ILE A 497 -5.66 21.69 22.58
C ILE A 497 -6.45 22.99 22.87
N GLY A 498 -6.79 23.75 21.83
CA GLY A 498 -7.61 24.96 21.94
C GLY A 498 -6.81 26.23 22.22
N ILE A 499 -5.50 26.19 21.96
CA ILE A 499 -4.58 27.32 22.12
C ILE A 499 -3.61 27.36 20.94
N SER A 500 -3.25 28.55 20.48
CA SER A 500 -2.26 28.71 19.40
C SER A 500 -0.83 28.52 19.91
N GLU A 501 0.08 28.14 19.01
CA GLU A 501 1.51 28.05 19.32
C GLU A 501 2.07 29.41 19.80
N GLU A 502 1.66 30.50 19.14
CA GLU A 502 2.07 31.87 19.49
C GLU A 502 1.60 32.28 20.91
N ASP A 503 0.40 31.86 21.32
CA ASP A 503 -0.12 32.17 22.66
C ASP A 503 0.57 31.35 23.75
N ILE A 504 0.94 30.09 23.47
CA ILE A 504 1.79 29.30 24.37
C ILE A 504 3.14 29.99 24.53
N GLU A 505 3.80 30.35 23.42
CA GLU A 505 5.09 31.02 23.44
C GLU A 505 5.03 32.33 24.26
N LYS A 506 3.98 33.15 24.07
CA LYS A 506 3.75 34.36 24.87
C LYS A 506 3.60 34.06 26.37
N GLN A 507 2.93 32.97 26.72
CA GLN A 507 2.75 32.56 28.12
C GLN A 507 4.06 32.06 28.75
N VAL A 508 4.83 31.24 28.04
CA VAL A 508 6.15 30.78 28.50
C VAL A 508 7.08 31.97 28.68
N ARG A 509 7.18 32.84 27.67
CA ARG A 509 8.00 34.05 27.75
C ARG A 509 7.64 34.88 28.99
N LYS A 510 6.36 35.09 29.30
CA LYS A 510 5.90 35.79 30.52
C LYS A 510 6.34 35.12 31.82
N ARG A 511 6.35 33.79 31.89
CA ARG A 511 6.83 33.04 33.06
C ARG A 511 8.35 33.09 33.21
N CYS A 512 9.06 33.11 32.09
CA CYS A 512 10.52 33.10 32.02
C CYS A 512 11.16 34.51 32.04
N CYS A 513 10.37 35.59 32.14
CA CYS A 513 10.80 37.00 32.02
C CYS A 513 11.82 37.54 33.05
N HIS A 514 12.33 36.75 34.00
CA HIS A 514 13.13 37.27 35.13
C HIS A 514 14.55 36.70 35.26
N ASP A 515 14.99 35.84 34.35
CA ASP A 515 16.37 35.31 34.38
C ASP A 515 17.03 35.37 33.00
N ASP A 516 18.09 36.18 32.87
CA ASP A 516 19.03 36.20 31.74
C ASP A 516 19.87 34.89 31.64
N HIS A 517 19.41 33.80 32.26
CA HIS A 517 20.11 32.53 32.43
C HIS A 517 19.49 31.34 31.69
N TYR A 518 18.40 31.50 30.93
CA TYR A 518 17.86 30.42 30.10
C TYR A 518 18.78 30.12 28.91
N ARG A 519 19.77 29.26 29.14
CA ARG A 519 20.77 28.81 28.17
C ARG A 519 20.45 27.45 27.53
N THR A 520 19.33 26.80 27.82
CA THR A 520 19.00 25.51 27.17
C THR A 520 17.56 25.48 26.63
N TRP A 521 17.43 24.99 25.40
CA TRP A 521 16.15 24.75 24.70
C TRP A 521 15.22 23.79 25.46
N GLU A 522 15.80 22.95 26.31
CA GLU A 522 15.12 21.98 27.17
C GLU A 522 14.17 22.67 28.16
N THR A 523 14.62 23.70 28.88
CA THR A 523 13.78 24.39 29.90
C THR A 523 12.61 25.13 29.27
N PHE A 524 12.78 25.70 28.08
CA PHE A 524 11.67 26.33 27.36
C PHE A 524 10.62 25.29 26.95
N ALA A 525 11.07 24.11 26.48
CA ALA A 525 10.20 23.00 26.12
C ALA A 525 9.44 22.42 27.33
N GLU A 526 10.06 22.40 28.52
CA GLU A 526 9.41 21.98 29.78
C GLU A 526 8.22 22.88 30.14
N GLU A 527 8.40 24.21 30.11
CA GLU A 527 7.32 25.16 30.39
C GLU A 527 6.19 25.10 29.36
N GLU A 528 6.53 24.91 28.08
CA GLU A 528 5.53 24.68 27.02
C GLU A 528 4.75 23.38 27.25
N ALA A 529 5.43 22.29 27.58
CA ALA A 529 4.81 21.01 27.88
C ALA A 529 3.81 21.15 29.04
N ASP A 530 4.18 21.90 30.07
CA ASP A 530 3.35 22.16 31.24
C ASP A 530 2.05 22.90 30.90
N ILE A 531 2.11 23.87 29.97
CA ILE A 531 0.93 24.59 29.46
C ILE A 531 0.08 23.65 28.61
N ILE A 532 0.68 22.94 27.66
CA ILE A 532 -0.02 21.99 26.78
C ILE A 532 -0.73 20.92 27.60
N PHE A 533 -0.04 20.34 28.59
CA PHE A 533 -0.60 19.33 29.48
C PHE A 533 -1.85 19.82 30.23
N LYS A 534 -1.80 21.02 30.80
CA LYS A 534 -2.95 21.66 31.47
C LYS A 534 -4.12 21.89 30.52
N GLN A 535 -3.85 22.32 29.29
CA GLN A 535 -4.89 22.54 28.29
C GLN A 535 -5.52 21.24 27.82
N ILE A 536 -4.73 20.17 27.60
CA ILE A 536 -5.26 18.85 27.28
C ILE A 536 -6.16 18.34 28.42
N LYS A 537 -5.73 18.49 29.69
CA LYS A 537 -6.59 18.18 30.84
C LYS A 537 -7.91 18.95 30.83
N ALA A 538 -7.89 20.22 30.43
CA ALA A 538 -9.12 21.01 30.30
C ALA A 538 -10.05 20.48 29.21
N GLN A 539 -9.51 20.00 28.08
CA GLN A 539 -10.31 19.34 27.03
C GLN A 539 -10.90 18.00 27.49
N ILE A 540 -10.16 17.24 28.29
CA ILE A 540 -10.62 15.97 28.89
C ILE A 540 -11.64 16.23 30.02
N GLY A 541 -11.55 17.36 30.71
CA GLY A 541 -12.52 17.75 31.74
C GLY A 541 -13.91 18.11 31.19
N ASP A 542 -14.02 18.37 29.88
CA ASP A 542 -15.28 18.57 29.18
C ASP A 542 -15.99 17.21 28.98
N HIS A 543 -17.11 17.02 29.67
CA HIS A 543 -17.82 15.73 29.71
C HIS A 543 -18.22 15.21 28.32
N GLU A 544 -18.67 16.08 27.41
CA GLU A 544 -19.10 15.67 26.07
C GLU A 544 -17.90 15.22 25.22
N LYS A 545 -16.81 15.99 25.27
CA LYS A 545 -15.57 15.64 24.54
C LYS A 545 -14.94 14.37 25.11
N ASN A 546 -14.90 14.21 26.42
CA ASN A 546 -14.33 13.03 27.04
C ASN A 546 -15.12 11.76 26.70
N ALA A 547 -16.45 11.81 26.76
CA ALA A 547 -17.29 10.69 26.37
C ALA A 547 -17.06 10.30 24.89
N LEU A 548 -16.90 11.29 24.01
CA LEU A 548 -16.55 11.07 22.61
C LEU A 548 -15.15 10.44 22.46
N LEU A 549 -14.16 10.93 23.19
CA LEU A 549 -12.79 10.39 23.18
C LEU A 549 -12.75 8.95 23.68
N CYS A 550 -13.38 8.63 24.82
CA CYS A 550 -13.47 7.27 25.33
C CYS A 550 -14.08 6.32 24.30
N LYS A 551 -15.19 6.74 23.67
CA LYS A 551 -15.83 5.97 22.59
C LYS A 551 -14.89 5.77 21.40
N MET A 552 -14.23 6.83 20.93
CA MET A 552 -13.28 6.76 19.81
C MET A 552 -12.09 5.84 20.14
N ALA A 553 -11.52 5.97 21.34
CA ALA A 553 -10.38 5.20 21.79
C ALA A 553 -10.74 3.72 21.96
N LYS A 554 -11.91 3.40 22.52
CA LYS A 554 -12.42 2.01 22.56
C LYS A 554 -12.62 1.44 21.17
N GLN A 555 -13.24 2.20 20.27
CA GLN A 555 -13.43 1.76 18.87
C GLN A 555 -12.10 1.60 18.14
N PHE A 556 -11.11 2.45 18.42
CA PHE A 556 -9.75 2.30 17.94
C PHE A 556 -9.14 1.01 18.47
N ALA A 557 -9.19 0.75 19.79
CA ALA A 557 -8.64 -0.46 20.38
C ALA A 557 -9.26 -1.74 19.80
N LEU A 558 -10.58 -1.79 19.63
CA LEU A 558 -11.27 -2.96 19.06
C LEU A 558 -10.95 -3.15 17.57
N ASN A 559 -11.09 -2.09 16.77
CA ASN A 559 -11.01 -2.18 15.32
C ASN A 559 -9.61 -1.91 14.75
N LYS A 560 -8.60 -1.64 15.56
CA LYS A 560 -7.22 -1.52 15.07
C LYS A 560 -6.81 -2.82 14.41
N TYR A 561 -6.40 -2.74 13.14
CA TYR A 561 -5.84 -3.90 12.43
C TYR A 561 -4.58 -4.37 13.15
N ARG A 562 -4.50 -5.67 13.41
CA ARG A 562 -3.35 -6.33 14.03
C ARG A 562 -2.87 -7.45 13.14
N GLY A 563 -1.56 -7.49 12.85
CA GLY A 563 -0.96 -8.63 12.17
C GLY A 563 -1.03 -9.90 13.01
N GLN A 564 -0.94 -11.06 12.37
CA GLN A 564 -1.07 -12.38 13.03
C GLN A 564 -0.07 -12.56 14.17
N ASP A 565 1.17 -12.07 14.03
CA ASP A 565 2.18 -12.20 15.09
C ASP A 565 1.79 -11.41 16.35
N HIS A 566 1.23 -10.21 16.18
CA HIS A 566 0.76 -9.41 17.31
C HIS A 566 -0.47 -10.06 17.95
N LEU A 567 -1.36 -10.65 17.17
CA LEU A 567 -2.52 -11.36 17.67
C LEU A 567 -2.14 -12.64 18.43
N LYS A 568 -1.22 -13.45 17.91
CA LYS A 568 -0.68 -14.62 18.62
C LYS A 568 -0.08 -14.24 19.97
N ASN A 569 0.67 -13.14 20.02
CA ASN A 569 1.19 -12.63 21.29
C ASN A 569 0.08 -12.23 22.27
N LEU A 570 -1.07 -11.74 21.77
CA LEU A 570 -2.22 -11.44 22.62
C LEU A 570 -2.99 -12.70 23.02
N GLU A 571 -3.04 -13.71 22.16
CA GLU A 571 -3.70 -15.00 22.37
C GLU A 571 -3.10 -15.76 23.56
N GLU A 572 -1.79 -15.62 23.84
CA GLU A 572 -1.15 -16.14 25.06
C GLU A 572 -1.80 -15.66 26.36
N TYR A 573 -2.51 -14.54 26.30
CA TYR A 573 -3.20 -13.90 27.42
C TYR A 573 -4.71 -14.11 27.39
N LEU A 574 -5.26 -14.78 26.38
CA LEU A 574 -6.69 -15.01 26.28
C LEU A 574 -7.04 -16.43 26.76
N ASP A 575 -8.20 -16.58 27.40
CA ASP A 575 -8.69 -17.88 27.89
C ASP A 575 -9.17 -18.78 26.73
N ASP A 576 -9.52 -18.17 25.59
CA ASP A 576 -10.07 -18.81 24.39
C ASP A 576 -9.27 -18.36 23.15
N GLU A 577 -9.29 -19.16 22.07
CA GLU A 577 -8.75 -18.76 20.76
C GLU A 577 -9.44 -17.48 20.24
N LEU A 578 -8.70 -16.68 19.47
CA LEU A 578 -9.20 -15.42 18.91
C LEU A 578 -10.38 -15.66 17.94
N GLU A 579 -11.47 -14.90 18.11
CA GLU A 579 -12.66 -15.04 17.27
C GLU A 579 -12.52 -14.35 15.91
N GLU A 580 -11.74 -13.25 15.82
CA GLU A 580 -11.50 -12.50 14.59
C GLU A 580 -10.02 -12.54 14.17
N GLU A 581 -9.78 -12.68 12.86
CA GLU A 581 -8.43 -12.82 12.31
C GLU A 581 -7.54 -11.59 12.47
N TYR A 582 -8.12 -10.40 12.70
CA TYR A 582 -7.40 -9.11 12.65
C TYR A 582 -7.82 -8.06 13.70
N ARG A 583 -8.80 -8.37 14.55
CA ARG A 583 -9.42 -7.42 15.51
C ARG A 583 -9.63 -8.08 16.86
N LEU A 584 -9.94 -7.24 17.85
CA LEU A 584 -10.39 -7.72 19.15
C LEU A 584 -11.91 -7.62 19.26
N THR A 585 -12.53 -8.68 19.75
CA THR A 585 -13.92 -8.64 20.22
C THR A 585 -14.02 -7.88 21.54
N GLU A 586 -15.23 -7.45 21.89
CA GLU A 586 -15.45 -6.77 23.18
C GLU A 586 -15.17 -7.72 24.36
N LYS A 587 -15.40 -9.03 24.21
CA LYS A 587 -15.09 -10.04 25.23
C LYS A 587 -13.58 -10.16 25.44
N GLU A 588 -12.80 -10.24 24.37
CA GLU A 588 -11.34 -10.31 24.41
C GLU A 588 -10.75 -9.04 25.02
N TYR A 589 -11.21 -7.86 24.58
CA TYR A 589 -10.79 -6.57 25.14
C TYR A 589 -11.03 -6.48 26.66
N ASN A 590 -12.21 -6.91 27.12
CA ASN A 590 -12.53 -6.93 28.53
C ASN A 590 -11.67 -7.95 29.32
N THR A 591 -11.25 -9.03 28.68
CA THR A 591 -10.33 -10.01 29.28
C THR A 591 -8.94 -9.41 29.46
N LEU A 592 -8.42 -8.73 28.43
CA LEU A 592 -7.16 -7.97 28.52
C LEU A 592 -7.23 -6.89 29.61
N CYS A 593 -8.36 -6.20 29.75
CA CYS A 593 -8.57 -5.24 30.84
C CYS A 593 -8.45 -5.88 32.23
N LYS A 594 -9.07 -7.06 32.43
CA LYS A 594 -9.02 -7.80 33.72
C LYS A 594 -7.60 -8.25 34.08
N GLN A 595 -6.77 -8.50 33.07
CA GLN A 595 -5.39 -8.91 33.22
C GLN A 595 -4.41 -7.73 33.26
N HIS A 596 -4.91 -6.49 33.25
CA HIS A 596 -4.11 -5.26 33.22
C HIS A 596 -3.25 -5.09 31.94
N LEU A 597 -3.64 -5.75 30.85
CA LEU A 597 -3.00 -5.68 29.53
C LEU A 597 -3.72 -4.72 28.56
N ALA A 598 -4.86 -4.20 28.97
CA ALA A 598 -5.54 -3.07 28.36
C ALA A 598 -6.13 -2.16 29.44
N LEU A 599 -6.36 -0.90 29.11
CA LEU A 599 -6.91 0.07 30.04
C LEU A 599 -8.44 0.16 29.94
N PRO A 600 -9.14 0.36 31.06
CA PRO A 600 -10.59 0.42 31.05
C PRO A 600 -11.10 1.68 30.32
N GLU A 601 -12.32 1.60 29.80
CA GLU A 601 -12.92 2.61 28.90
C GLU A 601 -12.93 4.03 29.48
N ASP A 602 -13.09 4.17 30.79
CA ASP A 602 -13.09 5.44 31.53
C ASP A 602 -11.74 6.15 31.53
N GLN A 603 -10.64 5.42 31.31
CA GLN A 603 -9.28 5.96 31.26
C GLN A 603 -8.78 6.19 29.82
N LEU A 604 -9.34 5.49 28.84
CA LEU A 604 -8.87 5.51 27.45
C LEU A 604 -8.90 6.90 26.81
N GLY A 605 -9.95 7.69 27.06
CA GLY A 605 -10.12 8.98 26.41
C GLY A 605 -8.97 9.95 26.69
N GLY A 606 -8.49 9.98 27.94
CA GLY A 606 -7.38 10.83 28.36
C GLY A 606 -6.06 10.40 27.74
N ILE A 607 -5.74 9.11 27.85
CA ILE A 607 -4.51 8.53 27.30
C ILE A 607 -4.43 8.72 25.80
N PHE A 608 -5.53 8.44 25.10
CA PHE A 608 -5.57 8.51 23.66
C PHE A 608 -5.19 9.91 23.16
N LEU A 609 -5.74 10.96 23.80
CA LEU A 609 -5.44 12.32 23.40
C LEU A 609 -4.02 12.75 23.78
N PHE A 610 -3.54 12.42 24.98
CA PHE A 610 -2.17 12.72 25.39
C PHE A 610 -1.15 12.04 24.48
N GLU A 611 -1.33 10.75 24.22
CA GLU A 611 -0.44 9.96 23.37
C GLU A 611 -0.46 10.44 21.92
N LEU A 612 -1.63 10.81 21.37
CA LEU A 612 -1.71 11.40 20.03
C LEU A 612 -0.90 12.69 19.92
N VAL A 613 -1.07 13.62 20.86
CA VAL A 613 -0.35 14.91 20.83
C VAL A 613 1.16 14.68 20.99
N LEU A 614 1.56 13.83 21.93
CA LEU A 614 2.95 13.41 22.15
C LEU A 614 3.56 12.83 20.87
N GLN A 615 2.85 11.89 20.24
CA GLN A 615 3.26 11.21 19.01
C GLN A 615 3.45 12.19 17.84
N VAL A 616 2.56 13.19 17.70
CA VAL A 616 2.62 14.20 16.63
C VAL A 616 3.86 15.07 16.78
N PHE A 617 4.13 15.60 17.98
CA PHE A 617 5.32 16.41 18.23
C PHE A 617 6.61 15.61 18.03
N TYR A 618 6.63 14.37 18.51
CA TYR A 618 7.73 13.44 18.28
C TYR A 618 8.00 13.22 16.79
N THR A 619 6.95 12.98 16.00
CA THR A 619 7.08 12.71 14.56
C THR A 619 7.52 13.94 13.79
N TYR A 620 6.97 15.10 14.12
CA TYR A 620 7.39 16.38 13.56
C TYR A 620 8.88 16.65 13.85
N GLY A 621 9.31 16.43 15.10
CA GLY A 621 10.71 16.62 15.51
C GLY A 621 11.69 15.62 14.87
N ARG A 622 11.29 14.35 14.71
CA ARG A 622 12.12 13.30 14.09
C ARG A 622 12.52 13.57 12.64
N ARG A 623 11.86 14.52 11.98
CA ARG A 623 12.24 15.01 10.65
C ARG A 623 13.71 15.39 10.55
N ILE A 624 14.31 15.89 11.64
CA ILE A 624 15.74 16.22 11.69
C ILE A 624 16.65 15.06 11.26
N PHE A 625 16.27 13.81 11.57
CA PHE A 625 17.08 12.62 11.30
C PHE A 625 17.02 12.15 9.84
N TYR A 626 16.04 12.60 9.07
CA TYR A 626 15.84 12.16 7.69
C TYR A 626 16.36 13.15 6.66
N LEU A 627 16.54 14.42 7.06
CA LEU A 627 16.77 15.53 6.15
C LEU A 627 18.26 15.91 6.01
N GLY A 628 19.15 15.27 6.79
CA GLY A 628 20.60 15.45 6.69
C GLY A 628 21.07 16.92 6.81
N ASP A 629 22.00 17.29 5.94
CA ASP A 629 22.60 18.64 5.83
C ASP A 629 21.76 19.61 4.98
N ALA A 630 20.67 19.15 4.37
CA ALA A 630 19.87 19.91 3.41
C ALA A 630 18.96 21.01 4.03
N PHE A 631 19.24 21.46 5.27
CA PHE A 631 18.31 22.27 6.06
C PHE A 631 18.77 23.69 6.35
N ASP A 632 17.78 24.58 6.42
CA ASP A 632 17.88 25.88 7.10
C ASP A 632 18.07 25.67 8.61
N LYS A 633 18.93 26.49 9.22
CA LYS A 633 19.29 26.43 10.64
C LYS A 633 18.06 26.56 11.55
N ASP A 634 17.13 27.43 11.19
CA ASP A 634 15.96 27.70 12.03
C ASP A 634 14.98 26.52 12.06
N LEU A 635 14.88 25.78 10.96
CA LEU A 635 14.07 24.57 10.92
C LEU A 635 14.69 23.44 11.74
N ALA A 636 16.02 23.28 11.72
CA ALA A 636 16.71 22.30 12.57
C ALA A 636 16.48 22.59 14.06
N ARG A 637 16.47 23.87 14.45
CA ARG A 637 16.11 24.30 15.81
C ARG A 637 14.66 23.96 16.15
N SER A 638 13.72 24.26 15.25
CA SER A 638 12.29 23.93 15.44
C SER A 638 12.05 22.44 15.66
N PHE A 639 12.73 21.57 14.89
CA PHE A 639 12.62 20.12 15.06
C PHE A 639 13.24 19.62 16.36
N THR A 640 14.41 20.15 16.71
CA THR A 640 15.10 19.84 17.98
C THR A 640 14.22 20.22 19.17
N HIS A 641 13.68 21.44 19.15
CA HIS A 641 12.71 21.93 20.14
C HIS A 641 11.50 21.02 20.28
N SER A 642 10.93 20.58 19.15
CA SER A 642 9.76 19.69 19.16
C SER A 642 10.06 18.31 19.76
N LEU A 643 11.29 17.79 19.65
CA LEU A 643 11.70 16.54 20.31
C LEU A 643 11.83 16.72 21.82
N PHE A 644 12.40 17.83 22.29
CA PHE A 644 12.44 18.16 23.71
C PHE A 644 11.05 18.38 24.29
N LEU A 645 10.18 19.09 23.55
CA LEU A 645 8.78 19.30 23.94
C LEU A 645 8.04 17.97 24.07
N ALA A 646 8.23 17.05 23.13
CA ALA A 646 7.66 15.72 23.20
C ALA A 646 8.18 14.96 24.44
N LYS A 647 9.49 14.97 24.70
CA LYS A 647 10.07 14.31 25.90
C LYS A 647 9.51 14.90 27.20
N ALA A 648 9.48 16.23 27.33
CA ALA A 648 8.96 16.90 28.52
C ALA A 648 7.47 16.63 28.75
N LEU A 649 6.66 16.61 27.67
CA LEU A 649 5.26 16.21 27.76
C LEU A 649 5.12 14.75 28.18
N GLY A 650 5.97 13.87 27.66
CA GLY A 650 6.03 12.45 28.05
C GLY A 650 6.36 12.27 29.53
N ASP A 651 7.34 13.01 30.05
CA ASP A 651 7.72 13.00 31.47
C ASP A 651 6.59 13.49 32.36
N ARG A 652 5.85 14.52 31.92
CA ARG A 652 4.68 15.02 32.63
C ARG A 652 3.57 13.97 32.69
N ILE A 653 3.32 13.25 31.59
CA ILE A 653 2.37 12.15 31.56
C ILE A 653 2.79 11.04 32.52
N ALA A 654 4.05 10.58 32.44
CA ALA A 654 4.56 9.51 33.30
C ALA A 654 4.59 9.88 34.79
N SER A 655 4.83 11.16 35.12
CA SER A 655 4.81 11.63 36.50
C SER A 655 3.41 11.71 37.08
N GLU A 656 2.42 12.13 36.28
CA GLU A 656 1.05 12.31 36.76
C GLU A 656 0.24 11.01 36.69
N TYR A 657 0.57 10.14 35.74
CA TYR A 657 -0.07 8.85 35.49
C TYR A 657 0.98 7.73 35.36
N PRO A 658 1.65 7.33 36.45
CA PRO A 658 2.70 6.31 36.42
C PRO A 658 2.22 4.93 35.90
N GLU A 659 0.93 4.67 36.01
CA GLU A 659 0.27 3.47 35.51
C GLU A 659 0.09 3.48 33.98
N TRP A 660 0.08 4.66 33.35
CA TRP A 660 0.02 4.82 31.90
C TRP A 660 1.43 4.72 31.32
N LYS A 661 1.96 3.49 31.26
CA LYS A 661 3.25 3.16 30.63
C LYS A 661 3.19 3.32 29.10
N VAL A 662 3.00 4.55 28.64
CA VAL A 662 2.79 4.91 27.24
C VAL A 662 4.07 4.71 26.44
N LEU A 663 3.99 3.95 25.34
CA LEU A 663 5.12 3.60 24.48
C LEU A 663 5.87 4.83 23.97
N TYR A 664 5.15 5.90 23.61
CA TYR A 664 5.77 7.13 23.11
C TYR A 664 6.57 7.91 24.15
N VAL A 665 6.33 7.71 25.44
CA VAL A 665 7.20 8.28 26.50
C VAL A 665 8.60 7.69 26.36
N MET A 666 8.70 6.36 26.24
CA MET A 666 9.97 5.68 26.00
C MET A 666 10.58 6.06 24.63
N LEU A 667 9.77 6.11 23.57
CA LEU A 667 10.30 6.40 22.21
C LEU A 667 10.83 7.83 22.05
N THR A 668 10.24 8.82 22.72
CA THR A 668 10.73 10.21 22.70
C THR A 668 12.11 10.34 23.33
N GLU A 669 12.43 9.52 24.33
CA GLU A 669 13.78 9.39 24.87
C GLU A 669 14.69 8.59 23.92
N LEU A 670 14.34 7.32 23.68
CA LEU A 670 15.18 6.33 23.00
C LEU A 670 15.52 6.71 21.56
N SER A 671 14.53 7.15 20.80
CA SER A 671 14.64 7.45 19.36
C SER A 671 14.38 8.93 19.04
N GLY A 672 14.29 9.78 20.06
CA GLY A 672 14.20 11.23 19.96
C GLY A 672 15.43 11.90 20.56
N THR A 673 15.37 12.28 21.84
CA THR A 673 16.38 13.12 22.50
C THR A 673 17.73 12.45 22.65
N LEU A 674 17.80 11.14 22.95
CA LEU A 674 19.09 10.43 22.97
C LEU A 674 19.68 10.30 21.56
N GLN A 675 18.83 10.13 20.55
CA GLN A 675 19.29 10.07 19.16
C GLN A 675 19.85 11.43 18.68
N LEU A 676 19.29 12.55 19.15
CA LEU A 676 19.80 13.89 18.87
C LEU A 676 21.26 14.08 19.30
N ARG A 677 21.73 13.37 20.33
CA ARG A 677 23.13 13.45 20.80
C ARG A 677 24.15 12.94 19.78
N PHE A 678 23.71 12.24 18.74
CA PHE A 678 24.56 11.83 17.61
C PHE A 678 24.64 12.85 16.48
N GLU A 679 23.80 13.89 16.49
CA GLU A 679 23.73 14.85 15.39
C GLU A 679 24.92 15.82 15.45
N ASP A 680 25.80 15.70 14.46
CA ASP A 680 27.05 16.46 14.35
C ASP A 680 26.83 17.83 13.69
N LYS A 681 25.88 18.59 14.25
CA LYS A 681 25.56 19.94 13.78
C LYS A 681 26.27 20.95 14.68
N ALA A 682 27.29 21.62 14.13
CA ALA A 682 28.13 22.58 14.86
C ALA A 682 27.33 23.64 15.62
N ASP A 683 26.19 24.08 15.08
CA ASP A 683 25.30 25.07 15.70
C ASP A 683 24.49 24.51 16.89
N LEU A 684 24.29 23.19 16.98
CA LEU A 684 23.56 22.55 18.07
C LEU A 684 24.48 22.07 19.19
N GLN A 685 25.78 21.85 18.90
CA GLN A 685 26.79 21.39 19.87
C GLN A 685 26.37 20.15 20.67
N LEU A 686 25.59 19.25 20.05
CA LEU A 686 25.01 18.09 20.74
C LEU A 686 25.96 16.89 20.82
N LYS A 687 26.84 16.71 19.83
CA LYS A 687 27.80 15.59 19.77
C LYS A 687 29.08 15.91 20.55
N THR A 688 28.98 15.99 21.87
CA THR A 688 30.14 16.12 22.78
C THR A 688 30.44 14.78 23.45
N LEU A 689 31.67 14.62 23.96
CA LEU A 689 32.03 13.41 24.70
C LEU A 689 31.11 13.17 25.91
N GLU A 690 30.85 14.22 26.69
CA GLU A 690 29.95 14.20 27.84
C GLU A 690 28.52 13.79 27.46
N ASN A 691 27.96 14.38 26.40
CA ASN A 691 26.60 14.03 25.93
C ASN A 691 26.51 12.58 25.43
N LEU A 692 27.57 12.06 24.81
CA LEU A 692 27.61 10.66 24.38
C LEU A 692 27.72 9.71 25.58
N GLU A 693 28.46 10.10 26.63
CA GLU A 693 28.60 9.33 27.87
C GLU A 693 27.29 9.26 28.63
N ASP A 694 26.62 10.40 28.77
CA ASP A 694 25.26 10.49 29.31
C ASP A 694 24.29 9.63 28.48
N ALA A 695 24.30 9.74 27.15
CA ALA A 695 23.45 8.91 26.30
C ALA A 695 23.74 7.41 26.47
N ALA A 696 25.01 7.01 26.62
CA ALA A 696 25.37 5.62 26.86
C ALA A 696 24.87 5.12 28.23
N GLU A 697 24.91 5.94 29.28
CA GLU A 697 24.29 5.59 30.58
C GLU A 697 22.77 5.44 30.45
N GLN A 698 22.10 6.39 29.78
CA GLN A 698 20.65 6.33 29.60
C GLN A 698 20.22 5.11 28.76
N PHE A 699 20.94 4.76 27.69
CA PHE A 699 20.66 3.53 26.94
C PHE A 699 20.93 2.27 27.77
N ARG A 700 21.89 2.26 28.71
CA ARG A 700 22.09 1.13 29.63
C ARG A 700 20.92 0.97 30.59
N ARG A 701 20.43 2.08 31.16
CA ARG A 701 19.21 2.08 31.98
C ARG A 701 18.01 1.56 31.19
N LEU A 702 17.84 2.01 29.94
CA LEU A 702 16.76 1.53 29.07
C LEU A 702 16.94 0.06 28.69
N LEU A 703 18.17 -0.45 28.56
CA LEU A 703 18.41 -1.88 28.30
C LEU A 703 17.91 -2.78 29.44
N GLU A 704 17.95 -2.28 30.67
CA GLU A 704 17.45 -2.96 31.87
C GLU A 704 15.94 -2.71 32.10
N TYR A 705 15.30 -1.90 31.26
CA TYR A 705 13.89 -1.57 31.35
C TYR A 705 13.02 -2.78 30.99
N ASN A 706 12.39 -3.36 31.99
CA ASN A 706 11.64 -4.61 31.89
C ASN A 706 10.12 -4.39 32.07
N SER A 707 9.56 -3.32 31.51
CA SER A 707 8.14 -3.04 31.66
C SER A 707 7.34 -3.26 30.39
N GLU A 708 6.07 -3.56 30.57
CA GLU A 708 5.06 -3.52 29.52
C GLU A 708 4.92 -2.08 29.01
N ASN A 709 4.79 -1.94 27.69
CA ASN A 709 4.52 -0.66 27.05
C ASN A 709 3.18 -0.73 26.33
N PHE A 710 2.37 0.31 26.50
CA PHE A 710 1.03 0.43 25.94
C PHE A 710 1.02 1.39 24.76
N ASN A 711 0.27 1.05 23.72
CA ASN A 711 -0.02 1.90 22.58
C ASN A 711 -1.52 2.14 22.55
N TYR A 712 -1.93 3.39 22.74
CA TYR A 712 -3.33 3.82 22.88
C TYR A 712 -4.13 2.99 23.90
N GLY A 713 -3.47 2.63 25.01
CA GLY A 713 -4.08 1.90 26.12
C GLY A 713 -4.19 0.38 25.95
N VAL A 714 -3.60 -0.21 24.91
CA VAL A 714 -3.46 -1.66 24.74
C VAL A 714 -1.99 -2.03 24.76
N ILE A 715 -1.62 -3.14 25.41
CA ILE A 715 -0.24 -3.62 25.43
C ILE A 715 0.30 -3.81 24.01
N LYS A 716 1.47 -3.22 23.72
CA LYS A 716 2.18 -3.39 22.45
C LYS A 716 3.36 -4.35 22.57
N SER A 717 4.04 -4.33 23.72
CA SER A 717 5.18 -5.21 23.98
C SER A 717 5.35 -5.51 25.46
N GLY A 718 5.68 -6.76 25.78
CA GLY A 718 6.01 -7.22 27.12
C GLY A 718 7.49 -7.09 27.51
N PRO A 719 7.85 -7.52 28.74
CA PRO A 719 9.19 -7.45 29.33
C PRO A 719 10.30 -8.12 28.49
N GLU A 720 10.00 -9.22 27.79
CA GLU A 720 10.98 -9.98 26.99
C GLU A 720 11.10 -9.48 25.54
N ASN A 721 10.89 -8.18 25.30
CA ASN A 721 10.96 -7.63 23.95
C ASN A 721 12.41 -7.61 23.41
N ALA A 722 12.79 -8.68 22.72
CA ALA A 722 14.08 -8.82 22.05
C ALA A 722 14.41 -7.64 21.12
N GLN A 723 13.40 -6.96 20.56
CA GLN A 723 13.59 -5.80 19.70
C GLN A 723 14.04 -4.56 20.48
N HIS A 724 13.48 -4.33 21.67
CA HIS A 724 13.91 -3.24 22.54
C HIS A 724 15.38 -3.40 22.94
N VAL A 725 15.73 -4.61 23.40
CA VAL A 725 17.11 -5.00 23.72
C VAL A 725 18.04 -4.76 22.51
N HIS A 726 17.62 -5.22 21.33
CA HIS A 726 18.36 -5.02 20.09
C HIS A 726 18.59 -3.53 19.77
N ILE A 727 17.56 -2.69 19.88
CA ILE A 727 17.66 -1.25 19.63
C ILE A 727 18.64 -0.61 20.62
N CYS A 728 18.49 -0.89 21.92
CA CYS A 728 19.38 -0.37 22.96
C CYS A 728 20.84 -0.77 22.72
N CYS A 729 21.12 -2.06 22.49
CA CYS A 729 22.47 -2.53 22.17
C CYS A 729 23.03 -1.87 20.90
N LYS A 730 22.22 -1.73 19.84
CA LYS A 730 22.62 -1.04 18.60
C LYS A 730 22.99 0.42 18.86
N ARG A 731 22.25 1.13 19.71
CA ARG A 731 22.53 2.53 20.07
C ARG A 731 23.76 2.66 20.97
N LEU A 732 23.97 1.74 21.90
CA LEU A 732 25.18 1.67 22.73
C LEU A 732 26.44 1.50 21.88
N VAL A 733 26.43 0.56 20.93
CA VAL A 733 27.54 0.41 19.97
C VAL A 733 27.78 1.72 19.20
N LYS A 734 26.73 2.44 18.80
CA LYS A 734 26.85 3.75 18.14
C LYS A 734 27.46 4.83 19.07
N CYS A 735 27.09 4.87 20.35
CA CYS A 735 27.72 5.76 21.34
C CYS A 735 29.22 5.52 21.41
N TYR A 736 29.64 4.28 21.69
CA TYR A 736 31.06 3.95 21.82
C TYR A 736 31.82 4.18 20.52
N THR A 737 31.22 3.85 19.37
CA THR A 737 31.80 4.20 18.05
C THR A 737 32.02 5.71 17.93
N SER A 738 31.02 6.53 18.27
CA SER A 738 31.13 8.00 18.17
C SER A 738 32.14 8.58 19.16
N MET A 739 32.26 8.02 20.36
CA MET A 739 33.26 8.45 21.36
C MET A 739 34.68 8.20 20.88
N THR A 740 34.94 7.10 20.15
CA THR A 740 36.26 6.85 19.54
C THR A 740 36.65 7.90 18.51
N GLU A 741 35.69 8.63 17.92
CA GLU A 741 35.97 9.69 16.95
C GLU A 741 36.44 10.99 17.61
N ILE A 742 36.07 11.21 18.88
CA ILE A 742 36.24 12.49 19.58
C ILE A 742 37.32 12.39 20.67
N THR A 743 37.53 11.19 21.23
CA THR A 743 38.52 10.95 22.29
C THR A 743 39.89 10.67 21.70
N SER A 744 40.91 11.37 22.19
CA SER A 744 42.34 11.10 21.92
C SER A 744 43.08 10.48 23.12
N ASP A 745 42.42 10.31 24.26
CA ASP A 745 42.96 9.69 25.47
C ASP A 745 43.03 8.15 25.32
N GLU A 746 44.25 7.60 25.37
CA GLU A 746 44.49 6.16 25.17
C GLU A 746 43.88 5.25 26.26
N GLU A 747 43.85 5.68 27.52
CA GLU A 747 43.26 4.87 28.59
C GLU A 747 41.73 4.84 28.46
N LYS A 748 41.14 6.01 28.18
CA LYS A 748 39.71 6.13 27.92
C LYS A 748 39.29 5.37 26.66
N LEU A 749 40.10 5.39 25.60
CA LEU A 749 39.87 4.60 24.39
C LEU A 749 39.85 3.08 24.68
N LYS A 750 40.74 2.57 25.54
CA LYS A 750 40.72 1.16 25.95
C LYS A 750 39.41 0.79 26.66
N GLU A 751 38.92 1.67 27.53
CA GLU A 751 37.63 1.48 28.20
C GLU A 751 36.44 1.51 27.22
N ILE A 752 36.39 2.53 26.36
CA ILE A 752 35.39 2.65 25.29
C ILE A 752 35.36 1.40 24.41
N HIS A 753 36.54 0.89 24.00
CA HIS A 753 36.63 -0.33 23.21
C HIS A 753 36.09 -1.55 23.95
N LYS A 754 36.49 -1.73 25.22
CA LYS A 754 36.00 -2.83 26.06
C LYS A 754 34.47 -2.83 26.19
N MET A 755 33.88 -1.66 26.43
CA MET A 755 32.44 -1.53 26.57
C MET A 755 31.71 -1.70 25.23
N GLY A 756 32.25 -1.15 24.13
CA GLY A 756 31.69 -1.37 22.80
C GLY A 756 31.71 -2.83 22.37
N ASP A 757 32.79 -3.58 22.67
CA ASP A 757 32.87 -5.03 22.40
C ASP A 757 31.80 -5.81 23.19
N LYS A 758 31.59 -5.51 24.47
CA LYS A 758 30.54 -6.11 25.30
C LYS A 758 29.16 -6.02 24.62
N TYR A 759 28.77 -4.82 24.19
CA TYR A 759 27.44 -4.62 23.58
C TYR A 759 27.34 -5.09 22.14
N LYS A 760 28.45 -5.08 21.40
CA LYS A 760 28.56 -5.74 20.10
C LYS A 760 28.29 -7.24 20.22
N ASP A 761 28.82 -7.90 21.23
CA ASP A 761 28.57 -9.34 21.45
C ASP A 761 27.12 -9.61 21.86
N MET A 762 26.51 -8.78 22.71
CA MET A 762 25.07 -8.87 23.00
C MET A 762 24.19 -8.67 21.75
N LEU A 763 24.59 -7.77 20.85
CA LEU A 763 23.86 -7.50 19.62
C LEU A 763 23.89 -8.68 18.62
N LYS A 764 24.91 -9.55 18.69
CA LYS A 764 24.94 -10.80 17.91
C LYS A 764 23.88 -11.80 18.38
N ILE A 765 23.65 -11.85 19.69
CA ILE A 765 22.74 -12.83 20.32
C ILE A 765 21.27 -12.52 20.00
N THR A 766 20.92 -11.24 19.79
CA THR A 766 19.54 -10.75 19.62
C THR A 766 19.04 -10.73 18.16
N GLN A 767 19.69 -11.46 17.26
CA GLN A 767 19.41 -11.45 15.82
C GLN A 767 18.28 -12.43 15.44
N HIS A 768 17.01 -12.02 15.61
CA HIS A 768 15.85 -12.87 15.28
C HIS A 768 15.06 -12.42 14.03
N SER A 769 15.36 -11.28 13.39
CA SER A 769 14.68 -10.82 12.16
C SER A 769 15.63 -10.24 11.10
N THR A 770 15.31 -10.43 9.82
CA THR A 770 16.17 -10.09 8.67
C THR A 770 16.53 -8.60 8.56
N ARG A 771 15.60 -7.67 8.86
CA ARG A 771 15.88 -6.21 8.84
C ARG A 771 16.70 -5.74 10.05
N ALA A 772 16.45 -6.29 11.24
CA ALA A 772 17.23 -5.98 12.45
C ALA A 772 18.67 -6.49 12.32
N VAL A 773 18.86 -7.67 11.71
CA VAL A 773 20.16 -8.25 11.37
C VAL A 773 20.98 -7.31 10.49
N THR A 774 20.35 -6.69 9.48
CA THR A 774 21.04 -5.81 8.54
C THR A 774 21.61 -4.55 9.24
N ALA A 775 20.76 -3.84 9.99
CA ALA A 775 21.17 -2.62 10.68
C ALA A 775 22.17 -2.91 11.82
N ALA A 776 22.07 -4.06 12.49
CA ALA A 776 23.02 -4.47 13.51
C ALA A 776 24.41 -4.79 12.94
N ASN A 777 24.46 -5.57 11.86
CA ASN A 777 25.74 -5.89 11.21
C ASN A 777 26.45 -4.64 10.73
N LEU A 778 25.72 -3.66 10.20
CA LEU A 778 26.28 -2.38 9.82
C LEU A 778 26.95 -1.64 11.00
N ARG A 779 26.28 -1.55 12.16
CA ARG A 779 26.86 -0.87 13.35
C ARG A 779 28.05 -1.62 13.95
N MET A 780 27.98 -2.95 13.98
CA MET A 780 29.10 -3.76 14.43
C MET A 780 30.31 -3.64 13.48
N ALA A 781 30.06 -3.52 12.17
CA ALA A 781 31.10 -3.32 11.16
C ALA A 781 31.78 -1.95 11.34
N GLU A 782 31.00 -0.87 11.50
CA GLU A 782 31.51 0.48 11.76
C GLU A 782 32.41 0.53 13.00
N PHE A 783 31.97 -0.06 14.11
CA PHE A 783 32.77 -0.12 15.34
C PHE A 783 34.08 -0.89 15.13
N SER A 784 34.03 -2.03 14.45
CA SER A 784 35.20 -2.88 14.19
C SER A 784 36.20 -2.20 13.25
N LEU A 785 35.70 -1.51 12.23
CA LEU A 785 36.49 -0.68 11.31
C LEU A 785 37.25 0.41 12.06
N ARG A 786 36.60 1.08 13.01
CA ARG A 786 37.23 2.12 13.86
C ARG A 786 38.29 1.56 14.81
N ARG A 787 38.09 0.33 15.30
CA ARG A 787 39.07 -0.37 16.14
C ARG A 787 40.30 -0.89 15.37
N GLY A 788 40.34 -0.72 14.05
CA GLY A 788 41.37 -1.30 13.18
C GLY A 788 41.22 -2.81 12.96
N ASN A 789 40.07 -3.40 13.33
CA ASN A 789 39.77 -4.80 13.02
C ASN A 789 39.05 -4.90 11.66
N TYR A 790 39.83 -4.76 10.60
CA TYR A 790 39.34 -4.70 9.22
C TYR A 790 38.68 -6.02 8.77
N GLU A 791 39.22 -7.16 9.21
CA GLU A 791 38.68 -8.48 8.86
C GLU A 791 37.24 -8.67 9.39
N ASP A 792 37.01 -8.39 10.67
CA ASP A 792 35.65 -8.48 11.25
C ASP A 792 34.70 -7.42 10.66
N ALA A 793 35.21 -6.23 10.32
CA ALA A 793 34.41 -5.20 9.65
C ALA A 793 33.97 -5.66 8.24
N GLU A 794 34.89 -6.23 7.46
CA GLU A 794 34.63 -6.75 6.12
C GLU A 794 33.56 -7.85 6.15
N ILE A 795 33.73 -8.86 7.00
CA ILE A 795 32.76 -9.97 7.16
C ILE A 795 31.36 -9.42 7.40
N ARG A 796 31.23 -8.44 8.30
CA ARG A 796 29.93 -7.87 8.68
C ARG A 796 29.32 -6.99 7.61
N PHE A 797 30.11 -6.19 6.91
CA PHE A 797 29.57 -5.43 5.78
C PHE A 797 29.14 -6.37 4.64
N LYS A 798 29.84 -7.48 4.40
CA LYS A 798 29.45 -8.51 3.42
C LYS A 798 28.15 -9.23 3.80
N VAL A 799 27.80 -9.33 5.08
CA VAL A 799 26.45 -9.81 5.49
C VAL A 799 25.34 -8.88 5.01
N VAL A 800 25.60 -7.56 4.97
CA VAL A 800 24.63 -6.55 4.53
C VAL A 800 24.65 -6.36 3.01
N ALA A 801 25.83 -6.42 2.40
CA ALA A 801 26.05 -6.31 0.96
C ALA A 801 26.85 -7.52 0.47
N PRO A 802 26.19 -8.67 0.22
CA PRO A 802 26.86 -9.92 -0.14
C PRO A 802 27.57 -9.87 -1.49
N GLU A 803 28.54 -10.76 -1.67
CA GLU A 803 29.47 -10.76 -2.82
C GLU A 803 28.73 -10.91 -4.16
N ASP A 804 27.63 -11.66 -4.21
CA ASP A 804 26.78 -11.78 -5.41
C ASP A 804 26.22 -10.42 -5.86
N MET A 805 25.95 -9.52 -4.93
CA MET A 805 25.47 -8.17 -5.19
C MET A 805 26.59 -7.24 -5.65
N ILE A 806 27.80 -7.50 -5.17
CA ILE A 806 29.03 -6.79 -5.54
C ILE A 806 29.52 -7.23 -6.93
N GLU A 807 29.39 -8.51 -7.27
CA GLU A 807 30.00 -9.16 -8.44
C GLU A 807 29.05 -9.32 -9.64
N ASN A 808 27.73 -9.47 -9.45
CA ASN A 808 26.82 -9.60 -10.59
C ASN A 808 26.47 -8.25 -11.23
N ASP A 809 26.99 -8.02 -12.44
CA ASP A 809 26.50 -7.01 -13.39
C ASP A 809 25.06 -7.31 -13.89
N GLN A 810 24.55 -8.54 -13.63
CA GLN A 810 23.28 -9.02 -14.15
C GLN A 810 22.07 -8.84 -13.20
N LYS A 811 22.24 -8.33 -11.97
CA LYS A 811 21.07 -7.90 -11.17
C LYS A 811 20.41 -6.76 -11.94
N THR A 812 19.27 -7.07 -12.55
CA THR A 812 18.47 -6.20 -13.40
C THR A 812 18.46 -4.78 -12.83
N VAL A 813 18.74 -3.80 -13.68
CA VAL A 813 18.70 -2.32 -13.51
C VAL A 813 17.46 -1.78 -12.74
N SER A 814 16.50 -2.63 -12.34
CA SER A 814 15.29 -2.28 -11.60
C SER A 814 15.36 -2.42 -10.07
N SER A 815 16.32 -3.13 -9.46
CA SER A 815 16.41 -3.20 -7.99
C SER A 815 17.30 -2.08 -7.44
N LYS A 816 16.69 -1.01 -6.92
CA LYS A 816 17.40 0.04 -6.19
C LYS A 816 18.09 -0.55 -4.97
N PHE A 817 19.30 -0.10 -4.66
CA PHE A 817 19.93 -0.43 -3.39
C PHE A 817 19.14 0.18 -2.23
N THR A 818 19.04 -0.56 -1.13
CA THR A 818 18.55 0.00 0.12
C THR A 818 19.60 0.95 0.71
N HIS A 819 19.16 1.86 1.57
CA HIS A 819 20.08 2.77 2.26
C HIS A 819 21.15 2.04 3.09
N HIS A 820 20.80 0.90 3.72
CA HIS A 820 21.75 0.10 4.50
C HIS A 820 22.79 -0.60 3.63
N GLU A 821 22.39 -1.09 2.46
CA GLU A 821 23.29 -1.67 1.46
C GLU A 821 24.29 -0.63 0.95
N LEU A 822 23.83 0.58 0.64
CA LEU A 822 24.70 1.68 0.23
C LEU A 822 25.71 2.04 1.33
N GLN A 823 25.28 2.11 2.58
CA GLN A 823 26.19 2.34 3.70
C GLN A 823 27.21 1.20 3.86
N ALA A 824 26.79 -0.06 3.70
CA ALA A 824 27.71 -1.20 3.77
C ALA A 824 28.75 -1.20 2.66
N LEU A 825 28.36 -0.86 1.43
CA LEU A 825 29.30 -0.73 0.30
C LEU A 825 30.31 0.41 0.50
N LYS A 826 29.86 1.56 1.05
CA LYS A 826 30.74 2.67 1.47
C LYS A 826 31.72 2.19 2.56
N GLY A 827 31.22 1.45 3.54
CA GLY A 827 32.02 0.83 4.60
C GLY A 827 33.08 -0.16 4.10
N LEU A 828 32.70 -1.06 3.19
CA LEU A 828 33.61 -2.01 2.52
C LEU A 828 34.70 -1.31 1.75
N THR A 829 34.35 -0.26 0.99
CA THR A 829 35.31 0.54 0.23
C THR A 829 36.37 1.13 1.17
N LYS A 830 35.93 1.66 2.32
CA LYS A 830 36.83 2.19 3.35
C LYS A 830 37.66 1.08 4.00
N CYS A 831 37.08 -0.08 4.25
CA CYS A 831 37.78 -1.25 4.80
C CYS A 831 38.93 -1.69 3.89
N TYR A 832 38.66 -1.88 2.59
CA TYR A 832 39.68 -2.24 1.59
C TYR A 832 40.76 -1.18 1.43
N SER A 833 40.39 0.10 1.48
CA SER A 833 41.37 1.19 1.42
C SER A 833 42.33 1.13 2.63
N LEU A 834 41.79 0.99 3.84
CA LEU A 834 42.58 0.96 5.07
C LEU A 834 43.38 -0.33 5.25
N SER A 835 42.93 -1.46 4.69
CA SER A 835 43.65 -2.74 4.71
C SER A 835 44.69 -2.90 3.60
N GLY A 836 44.88 -1.88 2.74
CA GLY A 836 45.85 -1.89 1.65
C GLY A 836 45.38 -2.60 0.37
N GLN A 837 44.10 -2.98 0.27
CA GLN A 837 43.49 -3.58 -0.92
C GLN A 837 42.98 -2.51 -1.90
N THR A 838 43.88 -1.67 -2.39
CA THR A 838 43.53 -0.45 -3.16
C THR A 838 42.74 -0.74 -4.44
N GLU A 839 43.04 -1.84 -5.16
CA GLU A 839 42.32 -2.20 -6.39
C GLU A 839 40.88 -2.69 -6.11
N SER A 840 40.67 -3.44 -5.02
CA SER A 840 39.33 -3.84 -4.57
C SER A 840 38.51 -2.62 -4.16
N ALA A 841 39.11 -1.66 -3.45
CA ALA A 841 38.46 -0.41 -3.07
C ALA A 841 38.04 0.42 -4.29
N LYS A 842 38.93 0.59 -5.28
CA LYS A 842 38.63 1.29 -6.54
C LYS A 842 37.51 0.61 -7.32
N THR A 843 37.58 -0.71 -7.46
CA THR A 843 36.59 -1.50 -8.20
C THR A 843 35.20 -1.36 -7.58
N LEU A 844 35.11 -1.49 -6.25
CA LEU A 844 33.85 -1.36 -5.53
C LEU A 844 33.30 0.06 -5.63
N ALA A 845 34.15 1.07 -5.48
CA ALA A 845 33.74 2.46 -5.56
C ALA A 845 33.19 2.86 -6.93
N ASN A 846 33.82 2.38 -8.01
CA ASN A 846 33.33 2.57 -9.37
C ASN A 846 31.95 1.95 -9.58
N ARG A 847 31.73 0.73 -9.07
CA ARG A 847 30.43 0.06 -9.17
C ARG A 847 29.33 0.82 -8.43
N VAL A 848 29.62 1.33 -7.23
CA VAL A 848 28.69 2.18 -6.46
C VAL A 848 28.37 3.47 -7.22
N LYS A 849 29.38 4.14 -7.78
CA LYS A 849 29.23 5.39 -8.57
C LYS A 849 28.33 5.18 -9.80
N ILE A 850 28.57 4.13 -10.59
CA ILE A 850 27.78 3.80 -11.78
C ILE A 850 26.32 3.62 -11.40
N ARG A 851 26.04 2.82 -10.36
CA ARG A 851 24.65 2.54 -9.95
C ARG A 851 23.94 3.73 -9.31
N LEU A 852 24.63 4.55 -8.53
CA LEU A 852 24.06 5.80 -7.98
C LEU A 852 23.78 6.84 -9.08
N GLY A 853 24.65 6.92 -10.10
CA GLY A 853 24.46 7.77 -11.27
C GLY A 853 23.22 7.40 -12.09
N GLU A 854 22.96 6.09 -12.23
CA GLU A 854 21.74 5.58 -12.87
C GLU A 854 20.47 5.82 -12.03
N ALA A 855 20.58 5.87 -10.70
CA ALA A 855 19.45 6.06 -9.77
C ALA A 855 18.94 7.52 -9.65
N LYS A 856 19.65 8.52 -10.20
CA LYS A 856 19.37 9.97 -10.03
C LYS A 856 19.30 10.43 -8.56
N GLU A 857 20.07 9.81 -7.67
CA GLU A 857 20.15 10.18 -6.24
C GLU A 857 21.28 11.21 -6.02
N TYR A 858 21.03 12.46 -6.38
CA TYR A 858 22.05 13.52 -6.46
C TYR A 858 22.74 13.86 -5.12
N GLU A 859 22.04 13.74 -3.98
CA GLU A 859 22.62 14.05 -2.66
C GLU A 859 23.58 12.95 -2.17
N GLU A 860 23.21 11.68 -2.32
CA GLU A 860 24.06 10.54 -1.97
C GLU A 860 25.34 10.48 -2.83
N LEU A 861 25.22 10.87 -4.11
CA LEU A 861 26.36 11.00 -5.03
C LEU A 861 27.34 12.09 -4.56
N GLY A 862 26.84 13.21 -4.03
CA GLY A 862 27.65 14.30 -3.48
C GLY A 862 28.48 13.87 -2.26
N HIS A 863 27.85 13.21 -1.28
CA HIS A 863 28.55 12.66 -0.12
C HIS A 863 29.55 11.56 -0.51
N PHE A 864 29.21 10.72 -1.50
CA PHE A 864 30.11 9.68 -1.99
C PHE A 864 31.34 10.27 -2.68
N ASN A 865 31.17 11.30 -3.51
CA ASN A 865 32.29 11.99 -4.17
C ASN A 865 33.24 12.65 -3.14
N ASN A 866 32.69 13.26 -2.08
CA ASN A 866 33.50 13.81 -0.99
C ASN A 866 34.29 12.72 -0.24
N LEU A 867 33.68 11.56 0.01
CA LEU A 867 34.36 10.41 0.61
C LEU A 867 35.50 9.90 -0.29
N MET A 868 35.27 9.80 -1.60
CA MET A 868 36.29 9.38 -2.57
C MET A 868 37.47 10.35 -2.63
N GLN A 869 37.20 11.65 -2.50
CA GLN A 869 38.23 12.68 -2.41
C GLN A 869 39.04 12.57 -1.11
N GLN A 870 38.37 12.34 0.04
CA GLN A 870 39.03 12.16 1.34
C GLN A 870 39.90 10.90 1.41
N LEU A 871 39.53 9.84 0.67
CA LEU A 871 40.28 8.59 0.60
C LEU A 871 41.44 8.61 -0.40
N GLY A 872 41.72 9.75 -1.06
CA GLY A 872 42.77 9.84 -2.08
C GLY A 872 42.46 9.05 -3.37
N LEU A 873 41.18 8.74 -3.60
CA LEU A 873 40.68 8.00 -4.77
C LEU A 873 40.06 8.96 -5.80
N SER A 874 40.43 10.23 -5.78
CA SER A 874 39.89 11.31 -6.62
C SER A 874 40.19 11.13 -8.11
N SER A 875 41.25 10.41 -8.50
CA SER A 875 41.57 10.08 -9.90
C SER A 875 40.57 9.13 -10.57
N VAL A 876 39.58 8.64 -9.81
CA VAL A 876 38.46 7.81 -10.27
C VAL A 876 37.18 8.65 -10.44
N VAL A 877 37.19 9.90 -9.97
CA VAL A 877 36.05 10.83 -10.04
C VAL A 877 35.98 11.53 -11.40
N GLU A 878 37.14 11.84 -12.00
CA GLU A 878 37.29 12.18 -13.43
C GLU A 878 36.91 10.99 -14.33
#